data_AF-A0A915IQW1-F1
#
_entry.id   AF-A0A915IQW1-F1
#
_cell.length_a   1.000
_cell.length_b   1.000
_cell.length_c   1.000
_cell.angle_alpha   90.00
_cell.angle_beta   90.00
_cell.angle_gamma   90.00
#
_symmetry.space_group_name_H-M   'P 1'
#
loop_
_entity.id
_entity.type
_entity.pdbx_description
1 polymer ?
#
loop_
_entity_poly.entity_id
_entity_poly.type
_entity_poly.pdbx_seq_one_letter_code
_entity_poly.pdbx_strand_id
1 'polypeptide(L)'
;MKQRQDGLWDVETDQGIIRAKHLINASGLWAKDTAKQIGLDLSLVHVEHQHGLSKPISSLANVNLPVLHDMDDRYYVRQEEDKFLFGAFETQENVRLLESWTQHGVPKDVLKTSLREHFDSIKENYDSAAKTIPLLQECPIVEKYTGVVCMSPDCMPMVGPVLGYPNYWVAVGFFDGLSTAGGIGKYLADWIVKNEPSYELVETDPNRFDFWAERNFRTEKTKESYAFTYASNYPATERPAGRPTCRVSGVYGALMERGAKMQFTCGWENPVYFGDNMREAVREEYDLIMNRGGLMDLAWLSKIEIRGPDAANFLNYVLSNRPPEVNRVQPSLMLTPNGRVLSFVRCIHHDQNQSVYLLVGNPDQENRNMRWLLSVAQEKHYKIEINNVTEYLAVIGTGGPHSRSTLSELTKENLDDSIFPHMSTKLLRIAGVPVIGCRMAESGENGWQLYHNRADSLRIYEALMKAGRSHGFKPIGWEALNVLRLEKGYKRWGVELNLDTHPYEAGIEDMIDLSKGGFIGYEAMLKLKNQPLNKKLVLLTIDGDLPVDYKFGHEKIDVDGKTVGRITSGCFSFAINKYLCFGFVQPHLKANDVDSSRKCCFSSQNRLFSEFAVNIVGKYLFQNVHDLLVNVQFKMVIYARGMYFEDFMANPESKNLWGLVSSGQQPGSSSGACKKCGYVGHLTFQCRNFIKLEPRQNVLLDVSSTSSESSDDETPLKVGTFFGCFRLDMPQDENRR
;
A
#
# COMPACT_ATOMS: atom_id res chain seq x y z
N MET A 1 1.86 -1.19 -33.17
CA MET A 1 2.39 0.07 -32.59
C MET A 1 3.84 -0.15 -32.16
N LYS A 2 4.73 0.84 -32.30
CA LYS A 2 6.14 0.68 -31.94
C LYS A 2 6.72 1.94 -31.30
N GLN A 3 7.41 1.77 -30.16
CA GLN A 3 8.18 2.85 -29.55
C GLN A 3 9.54 3.01 -30.23
N ARG A 4 9.95 4.24 -30.46
CA ARG A 4 11.22 4.61 -31.07
C ARG A 4 12.26 4.98 -30.01
N GLN A 5 13.53 4.97 -30.39
CA GLN A 5 14.63 5.39 -29.52
C GLN A 5 14.57 6.87 -29.12
N ASP A 6 13.93 7.71 -29.95
CA ASP A 6 13.70 9.14 -29.69
C ASP A 6 12.52 9.39 -28.73
N GLY A 7 11.87 8.33 -28.21
CA GLY A 7 10.75 8.41 -27.28
C GLY A 7 9.38 8.67 -27.92
N LEU A 8 9.31 8.79 -29.25
CA LEU A 8 8.06 8.90 -30.00
C LEU A 8 7.47 7.51 -30.30
N TRP A 9 6.20 7.49 -30.67
CA TRP A 9 5.45 6.30 -31.07
C TRP A 9 5.08 6.36 -32.55
N ASP A 10 5.32 5.25 -33.26
CA ASP A 10 4.78 5.02 -34.61
C ASP A 10 3.53 4.10 -34.47
N VAL A 11 2.38 4.62 -34.92
CA VAL A 11 1.09 3.91 -34.97
C VAL A 11 0.77 3.62 -36.42
N GLU A 12 0.76 2.35 -36.78
CA GLU A 12 0.44 1.90 -38.14
C GLU A 12 -1.07 1.66 -38.27
N THR A 13 -1.66 2.25 -39.29
CA THR A 13 -3.04 2.04 -39.71
C THR A 13 -3.09 1.65 -41.19
N ASP A 14 -4.25 1.23 -41.67
CA ASP A 14 -4.51 1.02 -43.10
C ASP A 14 -4.36 2.30 -43.95
N GLN A 15 -4.37 3.48 -43.31
CA GLN A 15 -4.16 4.79 -43.94
C GLN A 15 -2.69 5.28 -43.84
N GLY A 16 -1.79 4.50 -43.25
CA GLY A 16 -0.38 4.82 -43.11
C GLY A 16 0.09 4.94 -41.65
N ILE A 17 1.26 5.54 -41.46
CA ILE A 17 1.90 5.66 -40.14
C ILE A 17 1.65 7.04 -39.55
N ILE A 18 1.09 7.08 -38.34
CA ILE A 18 0.93 8.28 -37.52
C ILE A 18 2.04 8.31 -36.48
N ARG A 19 2.76 9.42 -36.41
CA ARG A 19 3.78 9.65 -35.36
C ARG A 19 3.21 10.49 -34.24
N ALA A 20 3.30 9.98 -33.01
CA ALA A 20 2.77 10.64 -31.82
C ALA A 20 3.80 10.73 -30.70
N LYS A 21 3.79 11.84 -29.95
CA LYS A 21 4.57 11.95 -28.71
C LYS A 21 3.93 11.15 -27.58
N HIS A 22 2.62 11.31 -27.40
CA HIS A 22 1.82 10.58 -26.41
C HIS A 22 0.82 9.67 -27.14
N LEU A 23 0.67 8.45 -26.63
CA LEU A 23 -0.33 7.50 -27.10
C LEU A 23 -1.26 7.16 -25.93
N ILE A 24 -2.57 7.30 -26.12
CA ILE A 24 -3.58 7.02 -25.09
C ILE A 24 -4.43 5.85 -25.58
N ASN A 25 -4.37 4.72 -24.88
CA ASN A 25 -5.29 3.62 -25.09
C ASN A 25 -6.58 3.91 -24.32
N ALA A 26 -7.64 4.19 -25.06
CA ALA A 26 -9.01 4.34 -24.57
C ALA A 26 -9.98 3.47 -25.40
N SER A 27 -9.51 2.29 -25.85
CA SER A 27 -10.24 1.46 -26.82
C SER A 27 -11.31 0.55 -26.22
N GLY A 28 -11.81 0.88 -25.01
CA GLY A 28 -12.95 0.21 -24.38
C GLY A 28 -12.81 -1.31 -24.34
N LEU A 29 -13.72 -2.01 -25.02
CA LEU A 29 -13.72 -3.48 -25.15
C LEU A 29 -12.39 -4.04 -25.68
N TRP A 30 -11.72 -3.31 -26.58
CA TRP A 30 -10.45 -3.73 -27.19
C TRP A 30 -9.20 -3.27 -26.43
N ALA A 31 -9.35 -2.74 -25.20
CA ALA A 31 -8.25 -2.20 -24.41
C ALA A 31 -7.09 -3.19 -24.26
N LYS A 32 -7.43 -4.44 -23.93
CA LYS A 32 -6.44 -5.51 -23.74
C LYS A 32 -5.77 -5.90 -25.05
N ASP A 33 -6.51 -5.99 -26.15
CA ASP A 33 -5.98 -6.31 -27.48
C ASP A 33 -5.07 -5.21 -28.01
N THR A 34 -5.43 -3.96 -27.75
CA THR A 34 -4.62 -2.79 -28.08
C THR A 34 -3.30 -2.81 -27.32
N ALA A 35 -3.33 -3.09 -26.01
CA ALA A 35 -2.13 -3.19 -25.18
C ALA A 35 -1.23 -4.38 -25.58
N LYS A 36 -1.81 -5.52 -25.96
CA LYS A 36 -1.04 -6.69 -26.43
C LYS A 36 -0.14 -6.38 -27.63
N GLN A 37 -0.50 -5.43 -28.49
CA GLN A 37 0.32 -5.03 -29.65
C GLN A 37 1.70 -4.46 -29.26
N ILE A 38 1.88 -4.02 -28.01
CA ILE A 38 3.16 -3.54 -27.48
C ILE A 38 3.74 -4.48 -26.42
N GLY A 39 3.18 -5.68 -26.25
CA GLY A 39 3.60 -6.64 -25.22
C GLY A 39 3.08 -6.34 -23.81
N LEU A 40 2.12 -5.42 -23.66
CA LEU A 40 1.51 -5.08 -22.38
C LEU A 40 0.25 -5.94 -22.13
N ASP A 41 0.21 -6.62 -20.99
CA ASP A 41 -0.98 -7.33 -20.51
C ASP A 41 -1.69 -6.52 -19.42
N LEU A 42 -2.79 -5.88 -19.77
CA LEU A 42 -3.63 -5.16 -18.80
C LEU A 42 -4.46 -6.13 -17.97
N SER A 43 -4.52 -5.91 -16.66
CA SER A 43 -5.37 -6.65 -15.71
C SER A 43 -6.85 -6.32 -15.89
N LEU A 44 -7.40 -6.74 -17.02
CA LEU A 44 -8.79 -6.56 -17.42
C LEU A 44 -9.43 -7.91 -17.77
N VAL A 45 -10.74 -7.99 -17.54
CA VAL A 45 -11.59 -9.15 -17.81
C VAL A 45 -12.88 -8.68 -18.48
N HIS A 46 -13.37 -9.47 -19.44
CA HIS A 46 -14.65 -9.24 -20.09
C HIS A 46 -15.78 -9.93 -19.34
N VAL A 47 -16.80 -9.17 -18.95
CA VAL A 47 -17.94 -9.62 -18.15
C VAL A 47 -19.23 -9.34 -18.91
N GLU A 48 -20.15 -10.31 -18.91
CA GLU A 48 -21.49 -10.12 -19.46
C GLU A 48 -22.35 -9.30 -18.48
N HIS A 49 -23.22 -8.44 -19.01
CA HIS A 49 -24.21 -7.72 -18.20
C HIS A 49 -25.59 -7.77 -18.86
N GLN A 50 -26.59 -8.17 -18.08
CA GLN A 50 -27.94 -8.43 -18.58
C GLN A 50 -28.85 -7.20 -18.39
N HIS A 51 -29.50 -6.76 -19.47
CA HIS A 51 -30.52 -5.71 -19.42
C HIS A 51 -31.63 -5.96 -20.44
N GLY A 52 -32.79 -5.36 -20.23
CA GLY A 52 -33.92 -5.50 -21.14
C GLY A 52 -34.87 -4.33 -21.11
N LEU A 53 -35.71 -4.27 -22.14
CA LEU A 53 -36.73 -3.23 -22.32
C LEU A 53 -38.14 -3.82 -22.22
N SER A 54 -39.02 -3.06 -21.58
CA SER A 54 -40.46 -3.34 -21.56
C SER A 54 -41.10 -3.05 -22.92
N LYS A 55 -42.37 -3.43 -23.04
CA LYS A 55 -43.24 -2.83 -24.07
C LYS A 55 -43.43 -1.33 -23.80
N PRO A 56 -43.80 -0.53 -24.81
CA PRO A 56 -44.25 0.85 -24.63
C PRO A 56 -45.38 0.95 -23.60
N ILE A 57 -45.27 1.94 -22.70
CA ILE A 57 -46.20 2.23 -21.61
C ILE A 57 -46.67 3.67 -21.80
N SER A 58 -47.93 3.85 -22.22
CA SER A 58 -48.47 5.16 -22.59
C SER A 58 -48.42 6.20 -21.47
N SER A 59 -48.51 5.77 -20.20
CA SER A 59 -48.39 6.66 -19.05
C SER A 59 -46.98 7.21 -18.84
N LEU A 60 -45.94 6.62 -19.47
CA LEU A 60 -44.55 7.11 -19.39
C LEU A 60 -44.25 8.23 -20.38
N ALA A 61 -44.97 8.33 -21.50
CA ALA A 61 -44.62 9.23 -22.60
C ALA A 61 -44.52 10.73 -22.24
N ASN A 62 -45.19 11.16 -21.16
CA ASN A 62 -45.24 12.57 -20.74
C ASN A 62 -44.72 12.81 -19.31
N VAL A 63 -43.97 11.86 -18.76
CA VAL A 63 -43.30 12.01 -17.47
C VAL A 63 -41.79 11.85 -17.64
N ASN A 64 -41.04 12.33 -16.67
CA ASN A 64 -39.61 12.12 -16.57
C ASN A 64 -39.31 11.55 -15.19
N LEU A 65 -39.25 10.22 -15.10
CA LEU A 65 -39.02 9.52 -13.86
C LEU A 65 -37.53 9.56 -13.48
N PRO A 66 -37.20 9.64 -12.17
CA PRO A 66 -35.83 9.42 -11.74
C PRO A 66 -35.39 7.99 -12.04
N VAL A 67 -34.08 7.79 -12.21
CA VAL A 67 -33.49 6.46 -12.24
C VAL A 67 -33.64 5.84 -10.85
N LEU A 68 -34.17 4.62 -10.79
CA LEU A 68 -34.31 3.85 -9.56
C LEU A 68 -33.19 2.82 -9.46
N HIS A 69 -32.54 2.78 -8.31
CA HIS A 69 -31.59 1.75 -7.92
C HIS A 69 -32.11 1.10 -6.64
N ASP A 70 -32.37 -0.20 -6.70
CA ASP A 70 -32.66 -1.02 -5.54
C ASP A 70 -31.39 -1.80 -5.21
N MET A 71 -30.72 -1.38 -4.14
CA MET A 71 -29.42 -1.93 -3.76
C MET A 71 -29.57 -3.26 -3.03
N ASP A 72 -30.69 -3.46 -2.32
CA ASP A 72 -30.96 -4.67 -1.55
C ASP A 72 -31.23 -5.85 -2.50
N ASP A 73 -32.08 -5.62 -3.51
CA ASP A 73 -32.42 -6.60 -4.54
C ASP A 73 -31.56 -6.48 -5.81
N ARG A 74 -30.53 -5.62 -5.78
CA ARG A 74 -29.45 -5.51 -6.78
C ARG A 74 -29.92 -5.26 -8.22
N TYR A 75 -30.87 -4.35 -8.42
CA TYR A 75 -31.35 -3.97 -9.74
C TYR A 75 -31.47 -2.46 -9.94
N TYR A 76 -31.52 -2.04 -11.19
CA TYR A 76 -31.84 -0.67 -11.57
C TYR A 76 -32.93 -0.64 -12.64
N VAL A 77 -33.76 0.40 -12.58
CA VAL A 77 -34.80 0.68 -13.57
C VAL A 77 -34.72 2.14 -13.97
N ARG A 78 -34.74 2.41 -15.27
CA ARG A 78 -34.87 3.77 -15.79
C ARG A 78 -35.88 3.83 -16.92
N GLN A 79 -36.43 5.02 -17.11
CA GLN A 79 -37.23 5.32 -18.28
C GLN A 79 -36.32 5.41 -19.53
N GLU A 80 -36.76 4.78 -20.62
CA GLU A 80 -36.20 4.91 -21.96
C GLU A 80 -37.38 5.27 -22.88
N GLU A 81 -37.53 6.55 -23.18
CA GLU A 81 -38.71 7.09 -23.86
C GLU A 81 -40.02 6.71 -23.13
N ASP A 82 -40.87 5.88 -23.74
CA ASP A 82 -42.11 5.37 -23.16
C ASP A 82 -41.97 3.93 -22.62
N LYS A 83 -40.75 3.40 -22.51
CA LYS A 83 -40.44 2.07 -21.97
C LYS A 83 -39.70 2.16 -20.63
N PHE A 84 -39.66 1.04 -19.91
CA PHE A 84 -38.68 0.80 -18.86
C PHE A 84 -37.50 -0.01 -19.39
N LEU A 85 -36.29 0.45 -19.07
CA LEU A 85 -35.08 -0.34 -19.12
C LEU A 85 -34.82 -0.92 -17.72
N PHE A 86 -34.71 -2.23 -17.63
CA PHE A 86 -34.36 -2.98 -16.43
C PHE A 86 -32.98 -3.61 -16.61
N GLY A 87 -32.12 -3.52 -15.60
CA GLY A 87 -30.88 -4.28 -15.52
C GLY A 87 -30.58 -4.66 -14.08
N ALA A 88 -29.79 -5.71 -13.88
CA ALA A 88 -29.52 -6.25 -12.56
C ALA A 88 -28.12 -6.86 -12.46
N PHE A 89 -27.68 -7.07 -11.22
CA PHE A 89 -26.41 -7.72 -10.89
C PHE A 89 -26.69 -9.07 -10.23
N GLU A 90 -26.34 -10.13 -10.95
CA GLU A 90 -26.46 -11.50 -10.48
C GLU A 90 -25.48 -11.82 -9.32
N THR A 91 -25.72 -12.94 -8.63
CA THR A 91 -24.81 -13.47 -7.62
C THR A 91 -23.49 -13.94 -8.21
N GLN A 92 -22.42 -14.01 -7.40
CA GLN A 92 -21.07 -14.32 -7.86
C GLN A 92 -20.97 -15.63 -8.64
N GLU A 93 -21.71 -16.67 -8.24
CA GLU A 93 -21.76 -17.96 -8.93
C GLU A 93 -22.41 -17.90 -10.33
N ASN A 94 -23.25 -16.90 -10.56
CA ASN A 94 -23.96 -16.70 -11.82
C ASN A 94 -23.24 -15.72 -12.76
N VAL A 95 -22.23 -14.98 -12.28
CA VAL A 95 -21.47 -14.02 -13.09
C VAL A 95 -20.76 -14.74 -14.24
N ARG A 96 -21.03 -14.25 -15.46
CA ARG A 96 -20.47 -14.82 -16.69
C ARG A 96 -19.32 -13.98 -17.21
N LEU A 97 -18.17 -14.63 -17.41
CA LEU A 97 -16.99 -14.03 -17.99
C LEU A 97 -16.78 -14.54 -19.41
N LEU A 98 -16.42 -13.66 -20.33
CA LEU A 98 -15.97 -14.01 -21.67
C LEU A 98 -14.47 -14.28 -21.64
N GLU A 99 -14.11 -15.44 -21.11
CA GLU A 99 -12.70 -15.84 -20.96
C GLU A 99 -11.96 -15.93 -22.30
N SER A 100 -12.65 -16.38 -23.36
CA SER A 100 -12.07 -16.46 -24.71
C SER A 100 -11.70 -15.07 -25.23
N TRP A 101 -12.53 -14.06 -25.01
CA TRP A 101 -12.24 -12.68 -25.40
C TRP A 101 -11.07 -12.13 -24.60
N THR A 102 -11.05 -12.43 -23.29
CA THR A 102 -9.96 -12.00 -22.40
C THR A 102 -8.61 -12.59 -22.81
N GLN A 103 -8.57 -13.87 -23.21
CA GLN A 103 -7.33 -14.56 -23.57
C GLN A 103 -6.93 -14.35 -25.03
N HIS A 104 -7.86 -14.56 -25.96
CA HIS A 104 -7.58 -14.63 -27.40
C HIS A 104 -7.98 -13.36 -28.16
N GLY A 105 -8.62 -12.42 -27.48
CA GLY A 105 -9.04 -11.14 -28.02
C GLY A 105 -10.49 -11.11 -28.49
N VAL A 106 -11.00 -9.90 -28.63
CA VAL A 106 -12.39 -9.64 -29.01
C VAL A 106 -12.59 -10.01 -30.48
N PRO A 107 -13.67 -10.76 -30.84
CA PRO A 107 -13.98 -11.09 -32.22
C PRO A 107 -14.09 -9.85 -33.12
N LYS A 108 -13.59 -9.93 -34.35
CA LYS A 108 -13.60 -8.80 -35.31
C LYS A 108 -15.01 -8.39 -35.73
N ASP A 109 -15.94 -9.32 -35.69
CA ASP A 109 -17.35 -9.16 -36.07
C ASP A 109 -18.26 -8.90 -34.88
N VAL A 110 -17.73 -8.63 -33.69
CA VAL A 110 -18.50 -8.44 -32.44
C VAL A 110 -19.66 -7.44 -32.57
N LEU A 111 -19.50 -6.37 -33.36
CA LEU A 111 -20.56 -5.38 -33.58
C LEU A 111 -21.75 -5.90 -34.40
N LYS A 112 -21.61 -7.07 -35.02
CA LYS A 112 -22.65 -7.77 -35.79
C LYS A 112 -23.19 -8.99 -35.06
N THR A 113 -22.61 -9.33 -33.91
CA THR A 113 -22.95 -10.54 -33.15
C THR A 113 -23.90 -10.17 -32.01
N SER A 114 -25.09 -10.78 -31.99
CA SER A 114 -25.92 -10.79 -30.79
C SER A 114 -25.41 -11.87 -29.84
N LEU A 115 -25.09 -11.48 -28.62
CA LEU A 115 -24.77 -12.44 -27.55
C LEU A 115 -26.05 -13.10 -27.05
N ARG A 116 -25.93 -14.37 -26.67
CA ARG A 116 -27.03 -15.10 -26.04
C ARG A 116 -27.40 -14.42 -24.73
N GLU A 117 -28.69 -14.21 -24.55
CA GLU A 117 -29.30 -13.69 -23.33
C GLU A 117 -29.31 -14.75 -22.22
N HIS A 118 -29.05 -14.30 -20.99
CA HIS A 118 -29.00 -15.13 -19.80
C HIS A 118 -29.89 -14.55 -18.69
N PHE A 119 -31.06 -14.04 -19.06
CA PHE A 119 -32.01 -13.38 -18.15
C PHE A 119 -32.48 -14.25 -16.97
N ASP A 120 -32.40 -15.57 -17.09
CA ASP A 120 -32.74 -16.48 -15.99
C ASP A 120 -31.83 -16.24 -14.76
N SER A 121 -30.59 -15.78 -14.97
CA SER A 121 -29.65 -15.45 -13.89
C SER A 121 -30.07 -14.25 -13.03
N ILE A 122 -30.95 -13.40 -13.56
CA ILE A 122 -31.46 -12.18 -12.91
C ILE A 122 -32.98 -12.24 -12.69
N LYS A 123 -33.57 -13.44 -12.79
CA LYS A 123 -35.02 -13.61 -12.65
C LYS A 123 -35.52 -13.17 -11.27
N GLU A 124 -34.80 -13.52 -10.21
CA GLU A 124 -35.18 -13.14 -8.84
C GLU A 124 -35.14 -11.62 -8.65
N ASN A 125 -34.12 -10.95 -9.18
CA ASN A 125 -34.04 -9.49 -9.18
C ASN A 125 -35.24 -8.87 -9.93
N TYR A 126 -35.60 -9.43 -11.09
CA TYR A 126 -36.74 -8.95 -11.87
C TYR A 126 -38.07 -9.16 -11.16
N ASP A 127 -38.27 -10.34 -10.56
CA ASP A 127 -39.49 -10.63 -9.79
C ASP A 127 -39.63 -9.66 -8.61
N SER A 128 -38.52 -9.23 -7.99
CA SER A 128 -38.57 -8.21 -6.94
C SER A 128 -38.88 -6.82 -7.49
N ALA A 129 -38.22 -6.41 -8.57
CA ALA A 129 -38.51 -5.16 -9.25
C ALA A 129 -39.98 -5.04 -9.68
N ALA A 130 -40.57 -6.14 -10.16
CA ALA A 130 -41.98 -6.18 -10.53
C ALA A 130 -42.92 -6.08 -9.32
N LYS A 131 -42.52 -6.51 -8.12
CA LYS A 131 -43.29 -6.27 -6.88
C LYS A 131 -43.25 -4.79 -6.48
N THR A 132 -42.07 -4.17 -6.60
CA THR A 132 -41.85 -2.75 -6.24
C THR A 132 -42.47 -1.79 -7.26
N ILE A 133 -42.44 -2.14 -8.55
CA ILE A 133 -42.96 -1.36 -9.67
C ILE A 133 -44.04 -2.20 -10.39
N PRO A 134 -45.31 -2.11 -9.97
CA PRO A 134 -46.40 -2.92 -10.53
C PRO A 134 -46.56 -2.78 -12.05
N LEU A 135 -46.18 -1.65 -12.65
CA LEU A 135 -46.19 -1.47 -14.11
C LEU A 135 -45.29 -2.46 -14.86
N LEU A 136 -44.24 -3.02 -14.23
CA LEU A 136 -43.42 -4.09 -14.82
C LEU A 136 -44.13 -5.45 -14.83
N GLN A 137 -45.17 -5.65 -14.01
CA GLN A 137 -46.05 -6.82 -14.11
C GLN A 137 -47.00 -6.68 -15.30
N GLU A 138 -47.56 -5.49 -15.50
CA GLU A 138 -48.50 -5.19 -16.58
C GLU A 138 -47.82 -5.14 -17.95
N CYS A 139 -46.62 -4.55 -18.00
CA CYS A 139 -45.82 -4.37 -19.19
C CYS A 139 -44.44 -5.02 -19.00
N PRO A 140 -44.34 -6.35 -19.15
CA PRO A 140 -43.11 -7.08 -18.84
C PRO A 140 -41.99 -6.78 -19.84
N ILE A 141 -40.76 -7.07 -19.41
CA ILE A 141 -39.57 -7.02 -20.26
C ILE A 141 -39.70 -8.06 -21.38
N VAL A 142 -39.62 -7.58 -22.62
CA VAL A 142 -39.78 -8.40 -23.84
C VAL A 142 -38.53 -8.44 -24.69
N GLU A 143 -37.78 -7.34 -24.72
CA GLU A 143 -36.52 -7.24 -25.46
C GLU A 143 -35.39 -7.44 -24.45
N LYS A 144 -34.59 -8.51 -24.62
CA LYS A 144 -33.52 -8.91 -23.70
C LYS A 144 -32.18 -8.83 -24.40
N TYR A 145 -31.18 -8.31 -23.71
CA TYR A 145 -29.85 -8.08 -24.26
C TYR A 145 -28.77 -8.48 -23.26
N THR A 146 -27.70 -9.04 -23.81
CA THR A 146 -26.43 -9.20 -23.10
C THR A 146 -25.46 -8.15 -23.60
N GLY A 147 -25.09 -7.20 -22.75
CA GLY A 147 -23.96 -6.30 -22.96
C GLY A 147 -22.65 -6.95 -22.49
N VAL A 148 -21.52 -6.36 -22.89
CA VAL A 148 -20.20 -6.76 -22.38
C VAL A 148 -19.47 -5.54 -21.85
N VAL A 149 -18.92 -5.69 -20.66
CA VAL A 149 -18.07 -4.70 -20.01
C VAL A 149 -16.65 -5.26 -19.92
N CYS A 150 -15.65 -4.42 -20.18
CA CYS A 150 -14.25 -4.74 -19.93
C CYS A 150 -13.84 -4.01 -18.66
N MET A 151 -13.63 -4.73 -17.57
CA MET A 151 -13.39 -4.16 -16.24
C MET A 151 -12.14 -4.71 -15.58
N SER A 152 -11.59 -3.96 -14.64
CA SER A 152 -10.53 -4.44 -13.76
C SER A 152 -11.09 -5.36 -12.66
N PRO A 153 -10.23 -6.13 -11.98
CA PRO A 153 -10.62 -6.94 -10.82
C PRO A 153 -11.31 -6.16 -9.70
N ASP A 154 -10.97 -4.90 -9.49
CA ASP A 154 -11.48 -4.06 -8.39
C ASP A 154 -12.61 -3.10 -8.80
N CYS A 155 -13.18 -3.25 -10.00
CA CYS A 155 -14.16 -2.35 -10.63
C CYS A 155 -13.68 -0.90 -10.90
N MET A 156 -12.48 -0.52 -10.46
CA MET A 156 -11.96 0.83 -10.70
C MET A 156 -11.27 0.91 -12.06
N PRO A 157 -11.45 2.00 -12.83
CA PRO A 157 -10.75 2.12 -14.11
C PRO A 157 -9.23 2.17 -13.92
N MET A 158 -8.50 1.90 -15.01
CA MET A 158 -7.06 2.07 -15.10
C MET A 158 -6.79 3.37 -15.88
N VAL A 159 -6.33 4.41 -15.18
CA VAL A 159 -6.22 5.79 -15.68
C VAL A 159 -4.86 6.36 -15.37
N GLY A 160 -4.06 6.61 -16.41
CA GLY A 160 -2.76 7.27 -16.26
C GLY A 160 -1.66 6.66 -17.13
N PRO A 161 -0.41 7.07 -16.90
CA PRO A 161 0.75 6.56 -17.64
C PRO A 161 1.19 5.19 -17.12
N VAL A 162 1.69 4.35 -18.02
CA VAL A 162 2.06 2.96 -17.73
C VAL A 162 3.56 2.82 -17.45
N LEU A 163 3.91 2.14 -16.37
CA LEU A 163 5.28 1.78 -16.00
C LEU A 163 5.92 0.94 -17.10
N GLY A 164 7.16 1.28 -17.48
CA GLY A 164 7.92 0.57 -18.52
C GLY A 164 7.57 0.99 -19.96
N TYR A 165 6.56 1.82 -20.18
CA TYR A 165 6.15 2.28 -21.51
C TYR A 165 6.08 3.82 -21.57
N PRO A 166 7.23 4.51 -21.78
CA PRO A 166 7.26 5.97 -21.79
C PRO A 166 6.25 6.59 -22.77
N ASN A 167 5.52 7.61 -22.30
CA ASN A 167 4.45 8.29 -23.05
C ASN A 167 3.28 7.41 -23.54
N TYR A 168 3.13 6.19 -23.03
CA TYR A 168 1.93 5.39 -23.22
C TYR A 168 1.01 5.51 -22.00
N TRP A 169 -0.24 5.85 -22.25
CA TRP A 169 -1.26 6.15 -21.25
C TRP A 169 -2.47 5.25 -21.47
N VAL A 170 -3.23 5.01 -20.42
CA VAL A 170 -4.47 4.25 -20.48
C VAL A 170 -5.62 5.03 -19.84
N ALA A 171 -6.81 4.83 -20.40
CA ALA A 171 -8.11 5.18 -19.84
C ALA A 171 -9.06 4.02 -20.17
N VAL A 172 -8.95 2.94 -19.40
CA VAL A 172 -9.56 1.63 -19.73
C VAL A 172 -10.16 0.97 -18.50
N GLY A 173 -10.89 -0.13 -18.67
CA GLY A 173 -11.42 -0.89 -17.54
C GLY A 173 -12.63 -0.25 -16.85
N PHE A 174 -13.35 0.61 -17.57
CA PHE A 174 -14.52 1.30 -17.03
C PHE A 174 -15.70 0.35 -16.90
N PHE A 175 -16.15 0.14 -15.67
CA PHE A 175 -17.42 -0.50 -15.38
C PHE A 175 -18.59 0.46 -15.66
N ASP A 176 -18.56 1.66 -15.09
CA ASP A 176 -19.44 2.79 -15.44
C ASP A 176 -18.62 3.91 -16.11
N GLY A 177 -18.48 3.82 -17.43
CA GLY A 177 -17.71 4.77 -18.22
C GLY A 177 -18.47 6.04 -18.60
N LEU A 178 -19.80 5.97 -18.73
CA LEU A 178 -20.59 7.09 -19.23
C LEU A 178 -20.64 8.24 -18.21
N SER A 179 -20.88 7.93 -16.94
CA SER A 179 -20.95 8.94 -15.89
C SER A 179 -19.59 9.58 -15.56
N THR A 180 -18.49 8.84 -15.80
CA THR A 180 -17.13 9.25 -15.40
C THR A 180 -16.29 9.83 -16.54
N ALA A 181 -16.67 9.63 -17.81
CA ALA A 181 -15.86 9.99 -18.99
C ALA A 181 -15.43 11.46 -19.01
N GLY A 182 -16.32 12.40 -18.71
CA GLY A 182 -16.01 13.84 -18.72
C GLY A 182 -14.93 14.21 -17.70
N GLY A 183 -15.05 13.66 -16.48
CA GLY A 183 -14.10 13.90 -15.39
C GLY A 183 -12.72 13.29 -15.68
N ILE A 184 -12.69 12.03 -16.12
CA ILE A 184 -11.41 11.36 -16.44
C ILE A 184 -10.74 11.99 -17.66
N GLY A 185 -11.50 12.39 -18.68
CA GLY A 185 -10.96 13.10 -19.84
C GLY A 185 -10.24 14.39 -19.43
N LYS A 186 -10.86 15.19 -18.56
CA LYS A 186 -10.24 16.39 -17.99
C LYS A 186 -9.01 16.06 -17.14
N TYR A 187 -9.10 15.05 -16.27
CA TYR A 187 -8.01 14.62 -15.38
C TYR A 187 -6.75 14.22 -16.17
N LEU A 188 -6.90 13.37 -17.19
CA LEU A 188 -5.79 12.97 -18.05
C LEU A 188 -5.23 14.12 -18.88
N ALA A 189 -6.10 14.99 -19.42
CA ALA A 189 -5.65 16.17 -20.16
C ALA A 189 -4.82 17.10 -19.27
N ASP A 190 -5.29 17.38 -18.04
CA ASP A 190 -4.54 18.16 -17.06
C ASP A 190 -3.18 17.51 -16.77
N TRP A 191 -3.15 16.19 -16.55
CA TRP A 191 -1.91 15.47 -16.25
C TRP A 191 -0.91 15.53 -17.41
N ILE A 192 -1.34 15.26 -18.64
CA ILE A 192 -0.48 15.27 -19.82
C ILE A 192 0.08 16.68 -20.09
N VAL A 193 -0.75 17.72 -19.94
CA VAL A 193 -0.34 19.11 -20.23
C VAL A 193 0.53 19.69 -19.12
N LYS A 194 0.23 19.41 -17.85
CA LYS A 194 0.90 20.01 -16.69
C LYS A 194 2.03 19.14 -16.14
N ASN A 195 2.22 17.92 -16.67
CA ASN A 195 3.15 16.90 -16.17
C ASN A 195 2.92 16.46 -14.71
N GLU A 196 1.75 16.77 -14.14
CA GLU A 196 1.31 16.25 -12.86
C GLU A 196 -0.23 16.18 -12.81
N PRO A 197 -0.81 15.21 -12.11
CA PRO A 197 -2.25 15.08 -11.98
C PRO A 197 -2.86 16.25 -11.19
N SER A 198 -4.13 16.57 -11.47
CA SER A 198 -4.82 17.72 -10.86
C SER A 198 -5.29 17.49 -9.42
N TYR A 199 -5.48 16.24 -9.01
CA TYR A 199 -5.85 15.78 -7.67
C TYR A 199 -5.47 14.30 -7.53
N GLU A 200 -5.60 13.72 -6.35
CA GLU A 200 -5.28 12.30 -6.12
C GLU A 200 -6.36 11.36 -6.71
N LEU A 201 -5.92 10.31 -7.42
CA LEU A 201 -6.73 9.20 -7.92
C LEU A 201 -5.91 7.89 -7.97
N VAL A 202 -5.12 7.62 -6.93
CA VAL A 202 -4.20 6.45 -6.86
C VAL A 202 -4.94 5.12 -7.05
N GLU A 203 -6.18 5.02 -6.60
CA GLU A 203 -7.06 3.87 -6.77
C GLU A 203 -7.36 3.56 -8.24
N THR A 204 -7.14 4.53 -9.14
CA THR A 204 -7.24 4.33 -10.59
C THR A 204 -5.88 4.17 -11.28
N ASP A 205 -4.75 4.30 -10.58
CA ASP A 205 -3.42 4.19 -11.20
C ASP A 205 -3.30 2.83 -11.91
N PRO A 206 -2.90 2.80 -13.19
CA PRO A 206 -2.87 1.56 -13.97
C PRO A 206 -1.80 0.58 -13.49
N ASN A 207 -0.86 1.04 -12.66
CA ASN A 207 0.26 0.24 -12.18
C ASN A 207 0.00 -0.35 -10.78
N ARG A 208 -1.21 -0.17 -10.23
CA ARG A 208 -1.60 -0.80 -8.96
C ARG A 208 -1.68 -2.32 -9.05
N PHE A 209 -1.94 -2.85 -10.24
CA PHE A 209 -1.81 -4.27 -10.56
C PHE A 209 -0.41 -4.56 -11.11
N ASP A 210 0.10 -5.75 -10.81
CA ASP A 210 1.39 -6.24 -11.30
C ASP A 210 1.31 -7.74 -11.58
N PHE A 211 2.45 -8.41 -11.71
CA PHE A 211 2.59 -9.86 -11.95
C PHE A 211 1.79 -10.73 -10.97
N TRP A 212 1.53 -10.23 -9.74
CA TRP A 212 0.76 -10.95 -8.72
C TRP A 212 -0.72 -11.08 -9.06
N ALA A 213 -1.25 -10.19 -9.91
CA ALA A 213 -2.63 -10.24 -10.38
C ALA A 213 -2.74 -11.30 -11.47
N GLU A 214 -2.54 -12.57 -11.12
CA GLU A 214 -2.58 -13.70 -12.04
C GLU A 214 -4.00 -13.99 -12.52
N ARG A 215 -4.15 -14.89 -13.51
CA ARG A 215 -5.45 -15.22 -14.11
C ARG A 215 -6.51 -15.59 -13.07
N ASN A 216 -6.17 -16.46 -12.11
CA ASN A 216 -7.12 -16.89 -11.07
C ASN A 216 -7.61 -15.71 -10.24
N PHE A 217 -6.70 -14.85 -9.78
CA PHE A 217 -7.05 -13.63 -9.06
C PHE A 217 -7.97 -12.74 -9.91
N ARG A 218 -7.58 -12.46 -11.15
CA ARG A 218 -8.37 -11.60 -12.06
C ARG A 218 -9.78 -12.14 -12.25
N THR A 219 -9.92 -13.42 -12.55
CA THR A 219 -11.22 -14.08 -12.78
C THR A 219 -12.09 -14.00 -11.52
N GLU A 220 -11.62 -14.52 -10.39
CA GLU A 220 -12.44 -14.66 -9.18
C GLU A 220 -12.74 -13.30 -8.53
N LYS A 221 -11.75 -12.40 -8.49
CA LYS A 221 -11.95 -11.04 -7.95
C LYS A 221 -12.88 -10.21 -8.83
N THR A 222 -12.85 -10.37 -10.16
CA THR A 222 -13.79 -9.67 -11.05
C THR A 222 -15.22 -10.15 -10.81
N LYS A 223 -15.46 -11.47 -10.68
CA LYS A 223 -16.81 -12.00 -10.37
C LYS A 223 -17.33 -11.45 -9.05
N GLU A 224 -16.49 -11.47 -8.02
CA GLU A 224 -16.82 -10.92 -6.71
C GLU A 224 -17.13 -9.41 -6.82
N SER A 225 -16.27 -8.63 -7.45
CA SER A 225 -16.49 -7.18 -7.56
C SER A 225 -17.72 -6.80 -8.39
N TYR A 226 -18.02 -7.53 -9.47
CA TYR A 226 -19.25 -7.37 -10.24
C TYR A 226 -20.48 -7.67 -9.38
N ALA A 227 -20.51 -8.82 -8.70
CA ALA A 227 -21.64 -9.22 -7.84
C ALA A 227 -21.84 -8.27 -6.65
N PHE A 228 -20.77 -7.62 -6.18
CA PHE A 228 -20.78 -6.67 -5.08
C PHE A 228 -21.06 -5.23 -5.50
N THR A 229 -21.40 -4.96 -6.77
CA THR A 229 -21.69 -3.60 -7.26
C THR A 229 -22.72 -2.89 -6.39
N TYR A 230 -23.82 -3.58 -6.04
CA TYR A 230 -24.88 -3.04 -5.17
C TYR A 230 -24.86 -3.60 -3.74
N ALA A 231 -23.87 -4.42 -3.39
CA ALA A 231 -23.75 -4.92 -2.03
C ALA A 231 -23.45 -3.80 -1.02
N SER A 232 -24.00 -3.92 0.17
CA SER A 232 -23.61 -3.06 1.31
C SER A 232 -22.14 -3.31 1.66
N ASN A 233 -21.28 -2.37 1.29
CA ASN A 233 -19.85 -2.42 1.60
C ASN A 233 -19.59 -1.68 2.91
N TYR A 234 -19.29 -2.44 3.96
CA TYR A 234 -18.86 -1.86 5.24
C TYR A 234 -17.38 -1.49 5.19
N PRO A 235 -16.94 -0.46 5.92
CA PRO A 235 -15.52 -0.18 6.11
C PRO A 235 -14.76 -1.42 6.60
N ALA A 236 -13.54 -1.64 6.09
CA ALA A 236 -12.72 -2.82 6.37
C ALA A 236 -13.34 -4.17 5.98
N THR A 237 -14.33 -4.18 5.06
CA THR A 237 -14.78 -5.45 4.44
C THR A 237 -13.63 -6.06 3.65
N GLU A 238 -13.12 -7.19 4.15
CA GLU A 238 -12.12 -8.00 3.46
C GLU A 238 -12.80 -8.93 2.45
N ARG A 239 -12.35 -8.87 1.20
CA ARG A 239 -12.92 -9.62 0.09
C ARG A 239 -12.05 -10.85 -0.25
N PRO A 240 -12.51 -12.09 -0.02
CA PRO A 240 -11.66 -13.29 -0.10
C PRO A 240 -11.36 -13.79 -1.51
N ALA A 241 -12.16 -13.45 -2.54
CA ALA A 241 -12.00 -14.10 -3.85
C ALA A 241 -10.58 -13.94 -4.42
N GLY A 242 -10.00 -15.02 -4.96
CA GLY A 242 -8.66 -14.99 -5.55
C GLY A 242 -7.48 -14.86 -4.57
N ARG A 243 -7.72 -14.84 -3.24
CA ARG A 243 -6.67 -14.79 -2.20
C ARG A 243 -6.32 -16.18 -1.66
N PRO A 244 -5.09 -16.39 -1.16
CA PRO A 244 -3.94 -15.50 -1.27
C PRO A 244 -3.35 -15.50 -2.69
N THR A 245 -2.58 -14.46 -3.03
CA THR A 245 -1.83 -14.40 -4.29
C THR A 245 -0.41 -14.98 -4.12
N CYS A 246 0.44 -14.89 -5.15
CA CYS A 246 1.86 -15.25 -5.02
C CYS A 246 2.67 -14.27 -4.15
N ARG A 247 2.11 -13.10 -3.80
CA ARG A 247 2.68 -12.15 -2.84
C ARG A 247 2.27 -12.49 -1.40
N VAL A 248 3.01 -13.40 -0.78
CA VAL A 248 2.89 -13.72 0.66
C VAL A 248 4.25 -13.64 1.34
N SER A 249 4.33 -13.16 2.58
CA SER A 249 5.61 -13.15 3.29
C SER A 249 6.13 -14.58 3.52
N GLY A 250 7.43 -14.74 3.75
CA GLY A 250 8.02 -16.04 4.09
C GLY A 250 7.56 -16.60 5.45
N VAL A 251 6.74 -15.85 6.19
CA VAL A 251 6.16 -16.25 7.48
C VAL A 251 4.64 -16.38 7.44
N TYR A 252 4.00 -16.17 6.28
CA TYR A 252 2.54 -16.20 6.11
C TYR A 252 1.89 -17.44 6.75
N GLY A 253 2.39 -18.64 6.46
CA GLY A 253 1.86 -19.89 7.04
C GLY A 253 1.93 -19.91 8.58
N ALA A 254 3.08 -19.52 9.14
CA ALA A 254 3.27 -19.45 10.60
C ALA A 254 2.35 -18.41 11.26
N LEU A 255 2.04 -17.30 10.60
CA LEU A 255 1.11 -16.29 11.09
C LEU A 255 -0.34 -16.79 11.04
N MET A 256 -0.73 -17.48 9.96
CA MET A 256 -2.06 -18.10 9.83
C MET A 256 -2.32 -19.13 10.93
N GLU A 257 -1.35 -19.99 11.23
CA GLU A 257 -1.42 -20.95 12.35
C GLU A 257 -1.60 -20.28 13.72
N ARG A 258 -1.18 -19.01 13.85
CA ARG A 258 -1.32 -18.19 15.06
C ARG A 258 -2.62 -17.38 15.09
N GLY A 259 -3.53 -17.61 14.16
CA GLY A 259 -4.84 -16.97 14.13
C GLY A 259 -4.82 -15.55 13.57
N ALA A 260 -3.86 -15.24 12.68
CA ALA A 260 -3.84 -13.96 11.97
C ALA A 260 -5.14 -13.76 11.15
N LYS A 261 -5.76 -12.59 11.29
CA LYS A 261 -6.76 -12.12 10.34
C LYS A 261 -6.04 -11.23 9.32
N MET A 262 -6.07 -11.62 8.05
CA MET A 262 -5.25 -10.99 7.00
C MET A 262 -6.03 -9.94 6.22
N GLN A 263 -5.36 -8.83 5.90
CA GLN A 263 -5.80 -7.82 4.95
C GLN A 263 -5.04 -7.93 3.65
N PHE A 264 -5.77 -7.73 2.54
CA PHE A 264 -5.18 -7.67 1.22
C PHE A 264 -4.68 -6.26 0.88
N THR A 265 -3.43 -6.14 0.39
CA THR A 265 -2.91 -4.86 -0.13
C THR A 265 -1.92 -5.09 -1.27
N CYS A 266 -2.26 -4.65 -2.48
CA CYS A 266 -1.38 -4.73 -3.68
C CYS A 266 -0.76 -6.13 -3.90
N GLY A 267 -1.57 -7.18 -3.69
CA GLY A 267 -1.16 -8.58 -3.79
C GLY A 267 -0.76 -9.21 -2.46
N TRP A 268 -0.27 -8.41 -1.50
CA TRP A 268 0.22 -8.89 -0.20
C TRP A 268 -0.90 -9.25 0.77
N GLU A 269 -0.65 -10.29 1.58
CA GLU A 269 -1.44 -10.64 2.76
C GLU A 269 -0.75 -10.10 4.03
N ASN A 270 -1.43 -9.19 4.73
CA ASN A 270 -0.89 -8.47 5.88
C ASN A 270 -1.68 -8.79 7.15
N PRO A 271 -1.04 -9.19 8.27
CA PRO A 271 -1.77 -9.45 9.50
C PRO A 271 -2.36 -8.15 10.07
N VAL A 272 -3.68 -8.12 10.26
CA VAL A 272 -4.43 -6.99 10.82
C VAL A 272 -4.43 -7.05 12.35
N TYR A 273 -4.71 -8.23 12.88
CA TYR A 273 -4.68 -8.59 14.30
C TYR A 273 -4.65 -10.12 14.45
N PHE A 274 -4.42 -10.61 15.67
CA PHE A 274 -4.35 -12.03 16.01
C PHE A 274 -5.43 -12.40 17.04
N GLY A 275 -6.35 -13.29 16.67
CA GLY A 275 -7.45 -13.74 17.52
C GLY A 275 -8.83 -13.52 16.89
N ASP A 276 -9.90 -13.78 17.66
CA ASP A 276 -11.27 -13.72 17.12
C ASP A 276 -11.98 -12.40 17.38
N ASN A 277 -11.77 -11.79 18.55
CA ASN A 277 -12.30 -10.47 18.88
C ASN A 277 -11.27 -9.38 18.59
N MET A 278 -11.54 -8.52 17.60
CA MET A 278 -10.59 -7.49 17.18
C MET A 278 -10.24 -6.52 18.31
N ARG A 279 -11.21 -6.09 19.13
CA ARG A 279 -10.96 -5.12 20.21
C ARG A 279 -9.99 -5.68 21.25
N GLU A 280 -10.23 -6.92 21.69
CA GLU A 280 -9.39 -7.58 22.69
C GLU A 280 -7.99 -7.86 22.14
N ALA A 281 -7.91 -8.37 20.90
CA ALA A 281 -6.66 -8.63 20.21
C ALA A 281 -5.81 -7.35 20.07
N VAL A 282 -6.41 -6.27 19.55
CA VAL A 282 -5.71 -4.99 19.34
C VAL A 282 -5.30 -4.35 20.66
N ARG A 283 -6.09 -4.50 21.73
CA ARG A 283 -5.69 -4.08 23.08
C ARG A 283 -4.49 -4.87 23.59
N GLU A 284 -4.51 -6.19 23.46
CA GLU A 284 -3.41 -7.05 23.89
C GLU A 284 -2.13 -6.72 23.12
N GLU A 285 -2.22 -6.61 21.80
CA GLU A 285 -1.11 -6.25 20.92
C GLU A 285 -0.53 -4.87 21.25
N TYR A 286 -1.38 -3.88 21.54
CA TYR A 286 -0.95 -2.57 22.02
C TYR A 286 -0.19 -2.69 23.36
N ASP A 287 -0.75 -3.41 24.34
CA ASP A 287 -0.12 -3.60 25.65
C ASP A 287 1.22 -4.36 25.55
N LEU A 288 1.37 -5.27 24.58
CA LEU A 288 2.63 -5.94 24.27
C LEU A 288 3.70 -4.96 23.81
N ILE A 289 3.40 -4.09 22.86
CA ILE A 289 4.38 -3.12 22.36
C ILE A 289 4.77 -2.13 23.46
N MET A 290 3.80 -1.63 24.23
CA MET A 290 4.05 -0.62 25.25
C MET A 290 4.86 -1.15 26.43
N ASN A 291 4.63 -2.40 26.85
CA ASN A 291 5.19 -2.93 28.11
C ASN A 291 6.23 -4.02 27.92
N ARG A 292 6.26 -4.67 26.75
CA ARG A 292 7.07 -5.89 26.51
C ARG A 292 7.84 -5.80 25.20
N GLY A 293 7.35 -6.51 24.18
CA GLY A 293 7.84 -6.45 22.82
C GLY A 293 7.07 -7.40 21.93
N GLY A 294 7.16 -7.18 20.62
CA GLY A 294 6.48 -7.99 19.63
C GLY A 294 7.13 -7.94 18.26
N LEU A 295 6.67 -8.82 17.36
CA LEU A 295 7.17 -8.93 15.99
C LEU A 295 6.09 -8.51 14.99
N MET A 296 6.51 -7.77 13.97
CA MET A 296 5.63 -7.30 12.90
C MET A 296 6.14 -7.84 11.57
N ASP A 297 5.23 -8.38 10.77
CA ASP A 297 5.51 -8.68 9.38
C ASP A 297 5.33 -7.42 8.53
N LEU A 298 6.44 -6.95 7.98
CA LEU A 298 6.53 -5.74 7.17
C LEU A 298 7.06 -6.06 5.76
N ALA A 299 6.95 -7.33 5.33
CA ALA A 299 7.39 -7.77 4.00
C ALA A 299 6.67 -7.02 2.86
N TRP A 300 5.49 -6.47 3.11
CA TRP A 300 4.68 -5.71 2.17
C TRP A 300 5.15 -4.26 1.91
N LEU A 301 6.08 -3.72 2.70
CA LEU A 301 6.66 -2.40 2.41
C LEU A 301 7.33 -2.41 1.04
N SER A 302 7.19 -1.35 0.25
CA SER A 302 7.89 -1.25 -1.04
C SER A 302 9.37 -0.97 -0.81
N LYS A 303 10.25 -1.57 -1.61
CA LYS A 303 11.70 -1.33 -1.56
C LYS A 303 12.25 -1.11 -2.97
N ILE A 304 12.80 0.07 -3.20
CA ILE A 304 13.45 0.45 -4.46
C ILE A 304 14.93 0.70 -4.19
N GLU A 305 15.81 -0.08 -4.83
CA GLU A 305 17.26 0.10 -4.80
C GLU A 305 17.68 1.09 -5.87
N ILE A 306 18.45 2.10 -5.48
CA ILE A 306 19.06 3.07 -6.38
C ILE A 306 20.58 2.97 -6.21
N ARG A 307 21.28 2.69 -7.31
CA ARG A 307 22.74 2.54 -7.30
C ARG A 307 23.42 3.17 -8.51
N GLY A 308 24.67 3.55 -8.34
CA GLY A 308 25.50 4.10 -9.42
C GLY A 308 26.14 5.44 -9.05
N PRO A 309 27.07 5.93 -9.88
CA PRO A 309 27.87 7.12 -9.58
C PRO A 309 27.03 8.38 -9.32
N ASP A 310 25.86 8.50 -9.95
CA ASP A 310 25.00 9.67 -9.76
C ASP A 310 23.89 9.47 -8.71
N ALA A 311 23.87 8.35 -7.96
CA ALA A 311 22.76 8.02 -7.06
C ALA A 311 22.51 9.10 -5.99
N ALA A 312 23.57 9.62 -5.36
CA ALA A 312 23.45 10.68 -4.37
C ALA A 312 22.91 11.98 -4.98
N ASN A 313 23.39 12.37 -6.17
CA ASN A 313 22.93 13.58 -6.86
C ASN A 313 21.47 13.46 -7.31
N PHE A 314 21.10 12.30 -7.87
CA PHE A 314 19.73 11.99 -8.25
C PHE A 314 18.80 12.05 -7.04
N LEU A 315 19.15 11.37 -5.95
CA LEU A 315 18.38 11.40 -4.70
C LEU A 315 18.28 12.82 -4.15
N ASN A 316 19.35 13.60 -4.21
CA ASN A 316 19.31 14.99 -3.78
C ASN A 316 18.36 15.85 -4.65
N TYR A 317 18.14 15.49 -5.91
CA TYR A 317 17.21 16.16 -6.80
C TYR A 317 15.74 15.73 -6.59
N VAL A 318 15.48 14.44 -6.35
CA VAL A 318 14.10 13.92 -6.26
C VAL A 318 13.51 13.93 -4.86
N LEU A 319 14.35 13.97 -3.83
CA LEU A 319 13.95 14.05 -2.43
C LEU A 319 13.94 15.50 -1.95
N SER A 320 13.02 15.86 -1.07
CA SER A 320 12.95 17.17 -0.41
C SER A 320 13.94 17.32 0.75
N ASN A 321 14.43 16.22 1.33
CA ASN A 321 15.50 16.21 2.32
C ASN A 321 16.84 15.78 1.69
N ARG A 322 17.95 15.97 2.40
CA ARG A 322 19.27 15.50 1.93
C ARG A 322 19.31 13.96 1.95
N PRO A 323 19.94 13.32 0.96
CA PRO A 323 20.25 11.90 1.05
C PRO A 323 21.06 11.61 2.32
N PRO A 324 20.81 10.48 3.02
CA PRO A 324 21.53 10.15 4.24
C PRO A 324 23.01 9.86 3.97
N GLU A 325 23.84 10.25 4.94
CA GLU A 325 25.20 9.73 5.05
C GLU A 325 25.19 8.21 5.22
N VAL A 326 26.33 7.58 4.93
CA VAL A 326 26.52 6.13 5.15
C VAL A 326 26.15 5.75 6.58
N ASN A 327 25.47 4.63 6.75
CA ASN A 327 24.92 4.11 8.01
C ASN A 327 23.77 4.93 8.61
N ARG A 328 23.13 5.80 7.83
CA ARG A 328 21.95 6.58 8.28
C ARG A 328 20.70 6.23 7.49
N VAL A 329 19.58 6.49 8.14
CA VAL A 329 18.24 6.48 7.54
C VAL A 329 17.70 7.90 7.60
N GLN A 330 17.17 8.41 6.49
CA GLN A 330 16.58 9.74 6.40
C GLN A 330 15.18 9.66 5.79
N PRO A 331 14.11 10.02 6.53
CA PRO A 331 12.79 10.23 5.98
C PRO A 331 12.80 11.45 5.06
N SER A 332 12.10 11.34 3.94
CA SER A 332 11.97 12.42 2.97
C SER A 332 10.69 12.29 2.16
N LEU A 333 10.27 13.39 1.54
CA LEU A 333 9.17 13.41 0.59
C LEU A 333 9.71 13.46 -0.84
N MET A 334 9.02 12.78 -1.75
CA MET A 334 9.04 13.13 -3.17
C MET A 334 7.87 14.07 -3.41
N LEU A 335 8.14 15.22 -4.03
CA LEU A 335 7.14 16.24 -4.30
C LEU A 335 6.90 16.38 -5.80
N THR A 336 5.71 16.85 -6.16
CA THR A 336 5.43 17.30 -7.52
C THR A 336 6.00 18.71 -7.76
N PRO A 337 6.09 19.19 -9.02
CA PRO A 337 6.50 20.55 -9.31
C PRO A 337 5.66 21.62 -8.61
N ASN A 338 4.36 21.40 -8.42
CA ASN A 338 3.47 22.28 -7.64
C ASN A 338 3.52 22.02 -6.12
N GLY A 339 4.45 21.20 -5.64
CA GLY A 339 4.70 21.01 -4.21
C GLY A 339 3.72 20.08 -3.50
N ARG A 340 3.01 19.22 -4.25
CA ARG A 340 2.12 18.21 -3.68
C ARG A 340 2.91 16.98 -3.23
N VAL A 341 2.40 16.26 -2.23
CA VAL A 341 3.08 15.07 -1.70
C VAL A 341 2.85 13.88 -2.63
N LEU A 342 3.79 13.68 -3.56
CA LEU A 342 3.78 12.53 -4.46
C LEU A 342 4.01 11.22 -3.67
N SER A 343 4.93 11.23 -2.72
CA SER A 343 5.26 10.05 -1.90
C SER A 343 6.01 10.43 -0.63
N PHE A 344 5.87 9.58 0.39
CA PHE A 344 6.73 9.56 1.58
C PHE A 344 7.62 8.32 1.53
N VAL A 345 8.93 8.49 1.72
CA VAL A 345 9.91 7.40 1.72
C VAL A 345 10.92 7.55 2.84
N ARG A 346 11.40 6.40 3.34
CA ARG A 346 12.61 6.31 4.16
C ARG A 346 13.77 5.96 3.23
N CYS A 347 14.76 6.83 3.13
CA CYS A 347 15.99 6.55 2.39
C CYS A 347 17.01 5.93 3.34
N ILE A 348 17.58 4.78 2.98
CA ILE A 348 18.54 4.02 3.78
C ILE A 348 19.86 3.95 3.00
N HIS A 349 20.94 4.42 3.59
CA HIS A 349 22.29 4.27 3.03
C HIS A 349 23.10 3.31 3.90
N HIS A 350 23.20 2.06 3.46
CA HIS A 350 23.73 0.95 4.27
C HIS A 350 25.06 0.37 3.76
N ASP A 351 25.45 0.67 2.52
CA ASP A 351 26.73 0.24 1.95
C ASP A 351 27.72 1.42 1.96
N GLN A 352 28.91 1.20 2.48
CA GLN A 352 29.96 2.23 2.55
C GLN A 352 30.81 2.32 1.27
N ASN A 353 30.73 1.29 0.42
CA ASN A 353 31.63 1.11 -0.71
C ASN A 353 30.94 1.32 -2.06
N GLN A 354 29.61 1.40 -2.06
CA GLN A 354 28.81 1.71 -3.24
C GLN A 354 27.83 2.83 -2.91
N SER A 355 27.57 3.72 -3.87
CA SER A 355 26.48 4.69 -3.79
C SER A 355 25.13 3.97 -3.94
N VAL A 356 24.79 3.11 -2.98
CA VAL A 356 23.60 2.25 -2.96
C VAL A 356 22.67 2.72 -1.86
N TYR A 357 21.45 3.02 -2.26
CA TYR A 357 20.39 3.47 -1.38
C TYR A 357 19.16 2.60 -1.54
N LEU A 358 18.44 2.37 -0.43
CA LEU A 358 17.11 1.78 -0.48
C LEU A 358 16.08 2.86 -0.14
N LEU A 359 15.12 3.08 -1.03
CA LEU A 359 13.92 3.85 -0.74
C LEU A 359 12.84 2.87 -0.30
N VAL A 360 12.33 3.08 0.91
CA VAL A 360 11.28 2.25 1.51
C VAL A 360 10.01 3.07 1.66
N GLY A 361 8.88 2.56 1.15
CA GLY A 361 7.58 3.21 1.21
C GLY A 361 6.45 2.20 1.42
N ASN A 362 5.20 2.64 1.19
CA ASN A 362 4.04 1.75 1.21
C ASN A 362 3.89 1.02 -0.17
N PRO A 363 3.20 -0.13 -0.21
CA PRO A 363 3.06 -0.96 -1.41
C PRO A 363 2.24 -0.29 -2.53
N ASP A 364 1.25 0.52 -2.16
CA ASP A 364 0.40 1.29 -3.08
C ASP A 364 1.20 2.34 -3.88
N GLN A 365 2.35 2.76 -3.36
CA GLN A 365 3.25 3.70 -4.03
C GLN A 365 4.30 3.00 -4.89
N GLU A 366 4.50 1.68 -4.80
CA GLU A 366 5.64 0.96 -5.36
C GLU A 366 5.85 1.25 -6.85
N ASN A 367 4.87 0.88 -7.68
CA ASN A 367 5.00 0.99 -9.13
C ASN A 367 4.86 2.42 -9.62
N ARG A 368 4.10 3.26 -8.90
CA ARG A 368 4.01 4.69 -9.15
C ARG A 368 5.36 5.39 -8.92
N ASN A 369 6.05 5.05 -7.83
CA ASN A 369 7.36 5.56 -7.50
C ASN A 369 8.40 5.05 -8.49
N MET A 370 8.39 3.75 -8.83
CA MET A 370 9.24 3.19 -9.88
C MET A 370 9.08 3.96 -11.20
N ARG A 371 7.83 4.17 -11.64
CA ARG A 371 7.52 4.90 -12.88
C ARG A 371 8.09 6.31 -12.85
N TRP A 372 7.83 7.04 -11.77
CA TRP A 372 8.25 8.43 -11.65
C TRP A 372 9.78 8.56 -11.56
N LEU A 373 10.44 7.74 -10.74
CA LEU A 373 11.89 7.74 -10.58
C LEU A 373 12.60 7.39 -11.90
N LEU A 374 12.14 6.36 -12.60
CA LEU A 374 12.69 5.98 -13.92
C LEU A 374 12.53 7.11 -14.94
N SER A 375 11.36 7.75 -14.98
CA SER A 375 11.10 8.87 -15.89
C SER A 375 12.04 10.04 -15.62
N VAL A 376 12.22 10.43 -14.36
CA VAL A 376 13.10 11.55 -13.99
C VAL A 376 14.57 11.21 -14.28
N ALA A 377 15.00 9.98 -13.97
CA ALA A 377 16.35 9.52 -14.24
C ALA A 377 16.69 9.57 -15.73
N GLN A 378 15.75 9.12 -16.58
CA GLN A 378 15.89 9.14 -18.03
C GLN A 378 15.92 10.57 -18.59
N GLU A 379 15.00 11.44 -18.15
CA GLU A 379 14.92 12.84 -18.62
C GLU A 379 16.18 13.63 -18.28
N LYS A 380 16.76 13.40 -17.10
CA LYS A 380 17.97 14.10 -16.63
C LYS A 380 19.28 13.39 -16.98
N HIS A 381 19.20 12.25 -17.67
CA HIS A 381 20.36 11.45 -18.10
C HIS A 381 21.30 11.02 -16.95
N TYR A 382 20.74 10.70 -15.78
CA TYR A 382 21.53 10.21 -14.65
C TYR A 382 22.08 8.79 -14.92
N LYS A 383 23.34 8.55 -14.57
CA LYS A 383 24.00 7.23 -14.69
C LYS A 383 23.75 6.41 -13.43
N ILE A 384 22.54 5.87 -13.34
CA ILE A 384 22.09 5.06 -12.20
C ILE A 384 21.28 3.85 -12.68
N GLU A 385 21.18 2.86 -11.81
CA GLU A 385 20.23 1.76 -11.91
C GLU A 385 19.18 1.91 -10.81
N ILE A 386 17.91 1.72 -11.18
CA ILE A 386 16.76 1.75 -10.28
C ILE A 386 16.10 0.39 -10.36
N ASN A 387 16.15 -0.38 -9.27
CA ASN A 387 15.64 -1.75 -9.21
C ASN A 387 14.55 -1.87 -8.15
N ASN A 388 13.40 -2.43 -8.51
CA ASN A 388 12.43 -2.87 -7.52
C ASN A 388 12.95 -4.15 -6.85
N VAL A 389 13.16 -4.11 -5.54
CA VAL A 389 13.65 -5.24 -4.75
C VAL A 389 12.64 -5.72 -3.71
N THR A 390 11.37 -5.29 -3.81
CA THR A 390 10.30 -5.66 -2.87
C THR A 390 10.13 -7.17 -2.72
N GLU A 391 10.14 -7.92 -3.82
CA GLU A 391 9.94 -9.38 -3.78
C GLU A 391 11.07 -10.17 -3.12
N TYR A 392 12.28 -9.62 -3.16
CA TYR A 392 13.49 -10.27 -2.69
C TYR A 392 13.78 -9.92 -1.23
N LEU A 393 13.52 -8.67 -0.83
CA LEU A 393 13.76 -8.16 0.52
C LEU A 393 12.49 -8.20 1.37
N ALA A 394 12.43 -9.15 2.30
CA ALA A 394 11.43 -9.15 3.37
C ALA A 394 11.90 -8.30 4.55
N VAL A 395 10.95 -7.89 5.39
CA VAL A 395 11.21 -7.09 6.59
C VAL A 395 10.45 -7.70 7.76
N ILE A 396 11.16 -8.00 8.84
CA ILE A 396 10.57 -8.29 10.13
C ILE A 396 10.91 -7.12 11.05
N GLY A 397 9.88 -6.48 11.58
CA GLY A 397 9.99 -5.41 12.57
C GLY A 397 9.95 -5.97 13.99
N THR A 398 10.73 -5.38 14.89
CA THR A 398 10.55 -5.52 16.33
C THR A 398 10.12 -4.19 16.93
N GLY A 399 9.31 -4.23 17.97
CA GLY A 399 8.86 -3.04 18.68
C GLY A 399 8.57 -3.32 20.14
N GLY A 400 8.96 -2.40 21.02
CA GLY A 400 8.74 -2.43 22.46
C GLY A 400 10.04 -2.42 23.29
N PRO A 401 9.96 -2.20 24.62
CA PRO A 401 11.12 -1.99 25.48
C PRO A 401 12.13 -3.15 25.47
N HIS A 402 11.68 -4.39 25.32
CA HIS A 402 12.55 -5.59 25.30
C HIS A 402 13.13 -5.94 23.92
N SER A 403 12.87 -5.14 22.88
CA SER A 403 13.43 -5.39 21.54
C SER A 403 14.95 -5.52 21.54
N ARG A 404 15.65 -4.64 22.29
CA ARG A 404 17.12 -4.68 22.33
C ARG A 404 17.63 -5.95 23.01
N SER A 405 17.11 -6.30 24.18
CA SER A 405 17.57 -7.49 24.92
C SER A 405 17.36 -8.76 24.09
N THR A 406 16.19 -8.90 23.46
CA THR A 406 15.90 -10.02 22.57
C THR A 406 16.83 -10.07 21.35
N LEU A 407 17.09 -8.94 20.68
CA LEU A 407 18.00 -8.94 19.52
C LEU A 407 19.45 -9.24 19.93
N SER A 408 19.91 -8.75 21.09
CA SER A 408 21.27 -8.97 21.58
C SER A 408 21.60 -10.45 21.82
N GLU A 409 20.60 -11.31 22.07
CA GLU A 409 20.82 -12.76 22.16
C GLU A 409 21.14 -13.42 20.79
N LEU A 410 20.78 -12.76 19.69
CA LEU A 410 20.84 -13.31 18.33
C LEU A 410 21.95 -12.70 17.47
N THR A 411 22.66 -11.71 17.98
CA THR A 411 23.76 -11.02 17.28
C THR A 411 24.96 -10.81 18.22
N LYS A 412 26.15 -10.69 17.63
CA LYS A 412 27.36 -10.25 18.35
C LYS A 412 27.52 -8.73 18.32
N GLU A 413 26.72 -8.04 17.51
CA GLU A 413 26.87 -6.60 17.33
C GLU A 413 26.35 -5.85 18.54
N ASN A 414 27.08 -4.83 18.96
CA ASN A 414 26.64 -3.96 20.03
C ASN A 414 25.46 -3.07 19.54
N LEU A 415 24.33 -3.17 20.24
CA LEU A 415 23.06 -2.48 19.96
C LEU A 415 22.79 -1.30 20.92
N ASP A 416 23.79 -0.87 21.68
CA ASP A 416 23.73 0.25 22.60
C ASP A 416 23.56 1.57 21.86
N ASP A 417 22.97 2.54 22.54
CA ASP A 417 22.54 3.80 21.92
C ASP A 417 23.68 4.66 21.41
N SER A 418 24.84 4.57 22.06
CA SER A 418 26.07 5.24 21.65
C SER A 418 26.65 4.69 20.35
N ILE A 419 26.40 3.41 20.05
CA ILE A 419 27.00 2.69 18.91
C ILE A 419 26.01 2.53 17.75
N PHE A 420 24.74 2.34 18.06
CA PHE A 420 23.66 2.14 17.10
C PHE A 420 22.55 3.15 17.43
N PRO A 421 22.72 4.46 17.19
CA PRO A 421 21.72 5.49 17.52
C PRO A 421 20.43 5.36 16.69
N HIS A 422 19.35 6.00 17.12
CA HIS A 422 18.11 6.03 16.33
C HIS A 422 18.35 6.59 14.91
N MET A 423 17.63 6.06 13.91
CA MET A 423 17.77 6.43 12.49
C MET A 423 19.17 6.14 11.94
N SER A 424 19.81 5.10 12.44
CA SER A 424 21.00 4.51 11.82
C SER A 424 20.70 3.12 11.25
N THR A 425 21.59 2.66 10.39
CA THR A 425 21.53 1.33 9.76
C THR A 425 22.90 0.68 9.81
N LYS A 426 22.91 -0.65 9.91
CA LYS A 426 24.14 -1.47 9.86
C LYS A 426 23.85 -2.79 9.18
N LEU A 427 24.87 -3.31 8.48
CA LEU A 427 24.91 -4.71 8.11
C LEU A 427 25.29 -5.53 9.35
N LEU A 428 24.45 -6.48 9.74
CA LEU A 428 24.72 -7.39 10.86
C LEU A 428 24.18 -8.79 10.58
N ARG A 429 24.37 -9.70 11.53
CA ARG A 429 23.81 -11.06 11.46
C ARG A 429 22.83 -11.29 12.60
N ILE A 430 21.65 -11.81 12.26
CA ILE A 430 20.64 -12.26 13.23
C ILE A 430 20.48 -13.77 13.02
N ALA A 431 20.75 -14.57 14.05
CA ALA A 431 20.69 -16.04 13.96
C ALA A 431 21.51 -16.62 12.77
N GLY A 432 22.62 -15.96 12.43
CA GLY A 432 23.50 -16.31 11.30
C GLY A 432 23.06 -15.78 9.93
N VAL A 433 21.83 -15.26 9.80
CA VAL A 433 21.31 -14.66 8.56
C VAL A 433 21.82 -13.23 8.43
N PRO A 434 22.38 -12.82 7.29
CA PRO A 434 22.85 -11.46 7.10
C PRO A 434 21.65 -10.52 6.82
N VAL A 435 21.61 -9.40 7.53
CA VAL A 435 20.48 -8.45 7.49
C VAL A 435 20.98 -7.02 7.40
N ILE A 436 20.21 -6.14 6.75
CA ILE A 436 20.32 -4.70 6.93
C ILE A 436 19.42 -4.36 8.13
N GLY A 437 20.02 -4.14 9.29
CA GLY A 437 19.28 -3.72 10.47
C GLY A 437 19.14 -2.20 10.51
N CYS A 438 17.94 -1.69 10.67
CA CYS A 438 17.67 -0.25 10.83
C CYS A 438 17.06 0.00 12.21
N ARG A 439 17.65 0.90 13.00
CA ARG A 439 17.13 1.24 14.33
C ARG A 439 15.98 2.25 14.22
N MET A 440 14.81 1.70 13.93
CA MET A 440 13.53 2.36 13.84
C MET A 440 12.41 1.32 13.98
N ALA A 441 11.23 1.75 14.40
CA ALA A 441 10.03 0.91 14.50
C ALA A 441 8.81 1.68 14.03
N GLU A 442 7.86 1.00 13.38
CA GLU A 442 6.59 1.62 12.96
C GLU A 442 5.72 2.05 14.16
N SER A 443 5.93 1.44 15.33
CA SER A 443 5.24 1.79 16.58
C SER A 443 5.71 3.11 17.21
N GLY A 444 6.86 3.65 16.81
CA GLY A 444 7.53 4.74 17.52
C GLY A 444 8.16 4.34 18.87
N GLU A 445 8.17 3.04 19.19
CA GLU A 445 8.85 2.48 20.36
C GLU A 445 10.26 1.98 20.02
N ASN A 446 11.02 1.55 21.03
CA ASN A 446 12.33 0.92 20.80
C ASN A 446 12.19 -0.31 19.90
N GLY A 447 13.00 -0.43 18.85
CA GLY A 447 12.84 -1.49 17.87
C GLY A 447 13.74 -1.37 16.64
N TRP A 448 13.73 -2.44 15.85
CA TRP A 448 14.52 -2.55 14.63
C TRP A 448 13.67 -3.10 13.48
N GLN A 449 13.94 -2.61 12.27
CA GLN A 449 13.51 -3.25 11.03
C GLN A 449 14.67 -4.05 10.47
N LEU A 450 14.44 -5.35 10.26
CA LEU A 450 15.44 -6.30 9.80
C LEU A 450 15.14 -6.67 8.35
N TYR A 451 15.85 -6.06 7.41
CA TYR A 451 15.70 -6.35 5.98
C TYR A 451 16.59 -7.54 5.62
N HIS A 452 16.01 -8.55 4.99
CA HIS A 452 16.66 -9.83 4.74
C HIS A 452 16.10 -10.49 3.48
N ASN A 453 16.76 -11.54 2.98
CA ASN A 453 16.22 -12.33 1.88
C ASN A 453 14.91 -13.00 2.33
N ARG A 454 13.83 -12.89 1.55
CA ARG A 454 12.53 -13.50 1.83
C ARG A 454 12.60 -15.01 2.12
N ALA A 455 13.57 -15.72 1.54
CA ALA A 455 13.80 -17.14 1.83
C ALA A 455 14.24 -17.43 3.28
N ASP A 456 14.85 -16.45 3.96
CA ASP A 456 15.33 -16.59 5.34
C ASP A 456 14.29 -16.12 6.39
N SER A 457 13.11 -15.66 5.96
CA SER A 457 12.14 -15.03 6.86
C SER A 457 11.67 -15.93 7.99
N LEU A 458 11.34 -17.20 7.70
CA LEU A 458 10.89 -18.14 8.73
C LEU A 458 11.97 -18.37 9.79
N ARG A 459 13.23 -18.55 9.35
CA ARG A 459 14.37 -18.74 10.26
C ARG A 459 14.57 -17.55 11.20
N ILE A 460 14.52 -16.33 10.67
CA ILE A 460 14.65 -15.11 11.49
C ILE A 460 13.47 -14.98 12.44
N TYR A 461 12.25 -15.19 11.96
CA TYR A 461 11.03 -15.09 12.76
C TYR A 461 11.03 -16.07 13.93
N GLU A 462 11.32 -17.34 13.68
CA GLU A 462 11.36 -18.36 14.74
C GLU A 462 12.46 -18.08 15.76
N ALA A 463 13.64 -17.62 15.32
CA ALA A 463 14.72 -17.25 16.22
C ALA A 463 14.32 -16.08 17.13
N LEU A 464 13.68 -15.05 16.58
CA LEU A 464 13.18 -13.91 17.34
C LEU A 464 12.06 -14.30 18.30
N MET A 465 11.09 -15.11 17.86
CA MET A 465 10.02 -15.63 18.72
C MET A 465 10.57 -16.48 19.86
N LYS A 466 11.64 -17.27 19.61
CA LYS A 466 12.29 -18.09 20.63
C LYS A 466 13.03 -17.21 21.66
N ALA A 467 13.86 -16.28 21.21
CA ALA A 467 14.62 -15.38 22.09
C ALA A 467 13.68 -14.44 22.89
N GLY A 468 12.62 -13.96 22.26
CA GLY A 468 11.63 -13.08 22.90
C GLY A 468 10.66 -13.77 23.86
N ARG A 469 10.69 -15.11 23.97
CA ARG A 469 9.72 -15.89 24.76
C ARG A 469 9.71 -15.50 26.24
N SER A 470 10.89 -15.31 26.85
CA SER A 470 11.03 -14.89 28.25
C SER A 470 10.43 -13.50 28.50
N HIS A 471 10.41 -12.65 27.47
CA HIS A 471 9.81 -11.32 27.49
C HIS A 471 8.34 -11.30 27.02
N GLY A 472 7.75 -12.44 26.68
CA GLY A 472 6.36 -12.56 26.25
C GLY A 472 6.09 -12.07 24.82
N PHE A 473 7.07 -12.15 23.92
CA PHE A 473 6.89 -11.76 22.52
C PHE A 473 5.76 -12.54 21.84
N LYS A 474 4.93 -11.81 21.12
CA LYS A 474 3.92 -12.34 20.19
C LYS A 474 3.98 -11.57 18.87
N PRO A 475 3.44 -12.13 17.77
CA PRO A 475 3.22 -11.33 16.58
C PRO A 475 2.20 -10.22 16.85
N ILE A 476 2.37 -9.09 16.16
CA ILE A 476 1.52 -7.90 16.25
C ILE A 476 1.00 -7.57 14.86
N GLY A 477 -0.29 -7.25 14.76
CA GLY A 477 -0.96 -6.85 13.54
C GLY A 477 -0.93 -5.33 13.31
N TRP A 478 -1.41 -4.93 12.14
CA TRP A 478 -1.44 -3.55 11.68
C TRP A 478 -2.37 -2.65 12.52
N GLU A 479 -3.44 -3.14 13.12
CA GLU A 479 -4.38 -2.28 13.85
C GLU A 479 -3.78 -1.70 15.13
N ALA A 480 -2.99 -2.49 15.87
CA ALA A 480 -2.23 -1.97 17.01
C ALA A 480 -1.22 -0.90 16.55
N LEU A 481 -0.59 -1.08 15.38
CA LEU A 481 0.27 -0.08 14.77
C LEU A 481 -0.49 1.19 14.38
N ASN A 482 -1.72 1.07 13.87
CA ASN A 482 -2.56 2.22 13.55
C ASN A 482 -2.91 3.04 14.80
N VAL A 483 -3.12 2.40 15.95
CA VAL A 483 -3.28 3.10 17.23
C VAL A 483 -2.03 3.86 17.61
N LEU A 484 -0.88 3.16 17.66
CA LEU A 484 0.39 3.74 18.08
C LEU A 484 0.82 4.90 17.17
N ARG A 485 0.71 4.74 15.85
CA ARG A 485 1.09 5.78 14.90
C ARG A 485 0.23 7.04 15.07
N LEU A 486 -1.07 6.90 15.37
CA LEU A 486 -1.96 8.03 15.63
C LEU A 486 -1.55 8.76 16.92
N GLU A 487 -1.28 8.01 18.00
CA GLU A 487 -0.81 8.58 19.28
C GLU A 487 0.54 9.31 19.13
N LYS A 488 1.43 8.85 18.25
CA LYS A 488 2.70 9.52 17.92
C LYS A 488 2.55 10.64 16.88
N GLY A 489 1.35 10.86 16.35
CA GLY A 489 1.08 11.86 15.34
C GLY A 489 1.69 11.55 13.96
N TYR A 490 2.00 10.29 13.66
CA TYR A 490 2.53 9.85 12.37
C TYR A 490 1.44 9.81 11.30
N LYS A 491 1.71 10.50 10.19
CA LYS A 491 0.80 10.60 9.04
C LYS A 491 1.03 9.45 8.07
N ARG A 492 -0.03 8.98 7.41
CA ARG A 492 0.06 7.92 6.41
C ARG A 492 -0.13 8.47 5.00
N TRP A 493 0.72 8.05 4.07
CA TRP A 493 0.48 8.30 2.65
C TRP A 493 -0.76 7.53 2.16
N GLY A 494 -1.51 8.13 1.23
CA GLY A 494 -2.79 7.63 0.76
C GLY A 494 -3.96 8.02 1.67
N VAL A 495 -3.70 8.73 2.78
CA VAL A 495 -4.74 9.17 3.73
C VAL A 495 -4.55 10.62 4.15
N GLU A 496 -3.52 10.89 4.96
CA GLU A 496 -3.16 12.26 5.35
C GLU A 496 -2.26 12.92 4.31
N LEU A 497 -1.45 12.12 3.60
CA LEU A 497 -0.47 12.59 2.62
C LEU A 497 -0.79 12.02 1.24
N ASN A 498 -1.05 12.88 0.27
CA ASN A 498 -1.26 12.53 -1.13
C ASN A 498 -1.16 13.79 -2.01
N LEU A 499 -1.54 13.67 -3.29
CA LEU A 499 -1.51 14.80 -4.23
C LEU A 499 -2.45 15.97 -3.88
N ASP A 500 -3.46 15.76 -3.04
CA ASP A 500 -4.37 16.83 -2.60
C ASP A 500 -3.80 17.65 -1.45
N THR A 501 -2.60 17.31 -0.98
CA THR A 501 -1.99 17.89 0.23
C THR A 501 -0.59 18.40 -0.08
N HIS A 502 -0.23 19.53 0.50
CA HIS A 502 1.16 19.98 0.54
C HIS A 502 1.72 19.92 1.96
N PRO A 503 3.06 19.84 2.13
CA PRO A 503 3.69 19.55 3.43
C PRO A 503 3.30 20.49 4.57
N TYR A 504 3.17 21.79 4.32
CA TYR A 504 2.72 22.77 5.31
C TYR A 504 1.27 22.57 5.79
N GLU A 505 0.36 22.07 4.94
CA GLU A 505 -1.01 21.75 5.37
C GLU A 505 -1.01 20.54 6.31
N ALA A 506 -0.10 19.59 6.08
CA ALA A 506 0.02 18.36 6.84
C ALA A 506 0.91 18.46 8.10
N GLY A 507 1.57 19.60 8.32
CA GLY A 507 2.47 19.81 9.46
C GLY A 507 3.70 18.91 9.44
N ILE A 508 4.31 18.74 8.27
CA ILE A 508 5.51 17.91 8.05
C ILE A 508 6.64 18.69 7.34
N GLU A 509 6.67 20.00 7.51
CA GLU A 509 7.67 20.90 6.92
C GLU A 509 9.12 20.57 7.33
N ASP A 510 9.32 19.91 8.49
CA ASP A 510 10.63 19.44 8.95
C ASP A 510 11.26 18.39 8.03
N MET A 511 10.47 17.77 7.15
CA MET A 511 10.98 16.84 6.13
C MET A 511 11.51 17.56 4.88
N ILE A 512 11.42 18.88 4.80
CA ILE A 512 11.90 19.70 3.68
C ILE A 512 13.14 20.47 4.09
N ASP A 513 14.25 20.21 3.41
CA ASP A 513 15.45 21.03 3.54
C ASP A 513 15.51 22.09 2.44
N LEU A 514 14.95 23.27 2.71
CA LEU A 514 15.01 24.41 1.79
C LEU A 514 16.44 24.97 1.60
N SER A 515 17.39 24.64 2.49
CA SER A 515 18.76 25.12 2.37
C SER A 515 19.53 24.46 1.22
N LYS A 516 19.14 23.25 0.83
CA LYS A 516 19.84 22.50 -0.23
C LYS A 516 19.52 23.01 -1.64
N GLY A 517 18.33 23.60 -1.82
CA GLY A 517 17.85 24.08 -3.12
C GLY A 517 17.65 23.00 -4.18
N GLY A 518 17.08 23.38 -5.32
CA GLY A 518 17.17 22.60 -6.57
C GLY A 518 16.42 21.27 -6.65
N PHE A 519 15.73 20.82 -5.61
CA PHE A 519 14.90 19.60 -5.67
C PHE A 519 13.54 19.84 -6.35
N ILE A 520 12.90 18.79 -6.84
CA ILE A 520 11.57 18.89 -7.47
C ILE A 520 10.55 19.41 -6.45
N GLY A 521 9.88 20.52 -6.79
CA GLY A 521 8.94 21.20 -5.90
C GLY A 521 9.56 22.30 -5.02
N TYR A 522 10.88 22.55 -5.12
CA TYR A 522 11.57 23.59 -4.35
C TYR A 522 10.92 24.98 -4.50
N GLU A 523 10.74 25.44 -5.75
CA GLU A 523 10.12 26.75 -6.04
C GLU A 523 8.69 26.85 -5.52
N ALA A 524 7.93 25.76 -5.58
CA ALA A 524 6.59 25.72 -5.01
C ALA A 524 6.62 25.81 -3.49
N MET A 525 7.55 25.11 -2.82
CA MET A 525 7.69 25.20 -1.36
C MET A 525 8.08 26.61 -0.91
N LEU A 526 8.98 27.30 -1.62
CA LEU A 526 9.32 28.70 -1.32
C LEU A 526 8.09 29.63 -1.40
N LYS A 527 7.25 29.44 -2.42
CA LYS A 527 6.01 30.21 -2.59
C LYS A 527 5.00 29.88 -1.50
N LEU A 528 4.72 28.60 -1.28
CA LEU A 528 3.72 28.11 -0.34
C LEU A 528 4.05 28.45 1.11
N LYS A 529 5.34 28.52 1.47
CA LYS A 529 5.79 28.89 2.83
C LYS A 529 5.20 30.21 3.33
N ASN A 530 5.00 31.17 2.44
CA ASN A 530 4.51 32.51 2.77
C ASN A 530 3.02 32.72 2.43
N GLN A 531 2.34 31.69 1.93
CA GLN A 531 0.92 31.76 1.58
C GLN A 531 0.06 31.30 2.76
N PRO A 532 -1.13 31.89 2.95
CA PRO A 532 -2.09 31.34 3.90
C PRO A 532 -2.49 29.94 3.47
N LEU A 533 -2.58 29.02 4.43
CA LEU A 533 -3.05 27.66 4.18
C LEU A 533 -4.53 27.67 3.77
N ASN A 534 -4.94 26.73 2.93
CA ASN A 534 -6.37 26.51 2.62
C ASN A 534 -7.03 25.57 3.62
N LYS A 535 -6.25 24.61 4.13
CA LYS A 535 -6.63 23.62 5.15
C LYS A 535 -5.42 23.30 6.04
N LYS A 536 -5.66 22.85 7.26
CA LYS A 536 -4.63 22.39 8.19
C LYS A 536 -5.04 21.03 8.75
N LEU A 537 -4.10 20.10 8.79
CA LEU A 537 -4.27 18.82 9.45
C LEU A 537 -4.18 19.01 10.97
N VAL A 538 -5.18 18.54 11.69
CA VAL A 538 -5.27 18.57 13.15
C VAL A 538 -5.50 17.18 13.71
N LEU A 539 -5.15 16.99 14.98
CA LEU A 539 -5.46 15.79 15.73
C LEU A 539 -6.61 16.11 16.69
N LEU A 540 -7.66 15.30 16.63
CA LEU A 540 -8.92 15.49 17.34
C LEU A 540 -9.14 14.34 18.32
N THR A 541 -9.72 14.64 19.48
CA THR A 541 -10.32 13.61 20.33
C THR A 541 -11.83 13.67 20.24
N ILE A 542 -12.46 12.51 20.09
CA ILE A 542 -13.93 12.38 20.05
C ILE A 542 -14.41 11.78 21.36
N ASP A 543 -15.32 12.50 22.02
CA ASP A 543 -16.06 11.97 23.15
C ASP A 543 -17.30 11.25 22.63
N GLY A 544 -17.44 9.96 22.98
CA GLY A 544 -18.59 9.17 22.56
C GLY A 544 -18.36 7.66 22.63
N ASP A 545 -19.45 6.92 22.66
CA ASP A 545 -19.47 5.46 22.64
C ASP A 545 -19.72 4.99 21.20
N LEU A 546 -18.66 5.03 20.38
CA LEU A 546 -18.66 4.34 19.10
C LEU A 546 -18.25 2.88 19.31
N PRO A 547 -18.60 1.97 18.39
CA PRO A 547 -17.96 0.66 18.31
C PRO A 547 -16.43 0.84 18.19
N VAL A 548 -15.65 0.07 18.96
CA VAL A 548 -14.16 0.21 18.95
C VAL A 548 -13.55 -0.20 17.61
N ASP A 549 -14.27 -1.01 16.84
CA ASP A 549 -13.95 -1.41 15.48
C ASP A 549 -14.38 -0.38 14.41
N TYR A 550 -14.98 0.74 14.82
CA TYR A 550 -15.35 1.81 13.90
C TYR A 550 -14.13 2.30 13.12
N LYS A 551 -14.22 2.24 11.79
CA LYS A 551 -13.18 2.69 10.87
C LYS A 551 -13.49 4.09 10.40
N PHE A 552 -12.61 5.01 10.78
CA PHE A 552 -12.70 6.42 10.42
C PHE A 552 -12.21 6.69 9.00
N GLY A 553 -12.86 7.63 8.33
CA GLY A 553 -12.49 8.15 7.03
C GLY A 553 -13.62 8.97 6.39
N HIS A 554 -13.31 10.18 5.95
CA HIS A 554 -14.18 11.09 5.20
C HIS A 554 -15.40 11.67 5.95
N GLU A 555 -15.57 11.39 7.24
CA GLU A 555 -16.63 12.00 8.05
C GLU A 555 -16.52 13.53 8.08
N LYS A 556 -17.65 14.22 8.18
CA LYS A 556 -17.70 15.69 8.22
C LYS A 556 -17.39 16.19 9.62
N ILE A 557 -16.57 17.24 9.68
CA ILE A 557 -16.35 18.05 10.88
C ILE A 557 -17.21 19.29 10.74
N ASP A 558 -18.19 19.46 11.63
CA ASP A 558 -19.14 20.56 11.64
C ASP A 558 -18.92 21.47 12.87
N VAL A 559 -19.01 22.78 12.66
CA VAL A 559 -19.05 23.80 13.72
C VAL A 559 -20.27 24.67 13.47
N ASP A 560 -21.16 24.78 14.46
CA ASP A 560 -22.41 25.53 14.38
C ASP A 560 -23.26 25.18 13.13
N GLY A 561 -23.33 23.88 12.81
CA GLY A 561 -24.07 23.36 11.65
C GLY A 561 -23.42 23.60 10.29
N LYS A 562 -22.18 24.12 10.24
CA LYS A 562 -21.42 24.31 9.00
C LYS A 562 -20.24 23.36 8.93
N THR A 563 -20.09 22.67 7.80
CA THR A 563 -18.93 21.82 7.56
C THR A 563 -17.67 22.64 7.37
N VAL A 564 -16.71 22.41 8.26
CA VAL A 564 -15.42 23.09 8.30
C VAL A 564 -14.24 22.18 7.98
N GLY A 565 -14.48 20.88 7.83
CA GLY A 565 -13.41 19.91 7.61
C GLY A 565 -13.90 18.49 7.39
N ARG A 566 -12.94 17.57 7.26
CA ARG A 566 -13.18 16.13 7.17
C ARG A 566 -12.13 15.34 7.92
N ILE A 567 -12.56 14.25 8.54
CA ILE A 567 -11.69 13.23 9.12
C ILE A 567 -10.97 12.48 8.00
N THR A 568 -9.69 12.17 8.19
CA THR A 568 -8.88 11.37 7.28
C THR A 568 -8.68 9.95 7.81
N SER A 569 -8.36 9.83 9.10
CA SER A 569 -8.22 8.54 9.78
C SER A 569 -8.42 8.67 11.28
N GLY A 570 -8.57 7.54 11.97
CA GLY A 570 -8.75 7.52 13.40
C GLY A 570 -8.75 6.11 13.98
N CYS A 571 -8.74 6.03 15.31
CA CYS A 571 -8.79 4.81 16.09
C CYS A 571 -9.28 5.10 17.51
N PHE A 572 -9.53 4.06 18.30
CA PHE A 572 -9.60 4.20 19.75
C PHE A 572 -8.18 4.22 20.34
N SER A 573 -7.83 5.24 21.12
CA SER A 573 -6.57 5.30 21.86
C SER A 573 -6.73 4.69 23.24
N PHE A 574 -5.90 3.69 23.54
CA PHE A 574 -5.88 3.04 24.83
C PHE A 574 -5.14 3.85 25.90
N ALA A 575 -4.22 4.74 25.50
CA ALA A 575 -3.48 5.60 26.42
C ALA A 575 -4.37 6.66 27.07
N ILE A 576 -5.25 7.29 26.28
CA ILE A 576 -6.13 8.38 26.75
C ILE A 576 -7.59 7.99 26.87
N ASN A 577 -7.94 6.74 26.53
CA ASN A 577 -9.29 6.19 26.61
C ASN A 577 -10.34 7.03 25.84
N LYS A 578 -9.97 7.48 24.65
CA LYS A 578 -10.80 8.28 23.74
C LYS A 578 -10.53 7.89 22.29
N TYR A 579 -11.46 8.21 21.40
CA TYR A 579 -11.18 8.15 19.97
C TYR A 579 -10.24 9.28 19.57
N LEU A 580 -9.23 8.94 18.77
CA LEU A 580 -8.21 9.85 18.28
C LEU A 580 -8.28 9.86 16.76
N CYS A 581 -8.38 11.04 16.14
CA CYS A 581 -8.60 11.17 14.70
C CYS A 581 -7.75 12.29 14.08
N PHE A 582 -7.18 12.04 12.91
CA PHE A 582 -6.69 13.10 12.04
C PHE A 582 -7.84 13.68 11.22
N GLY A 583 -7.82 14.99 10.99
CA GLY A 583 -8.74 15.64 10.07
C GLY A 583 -8.20 16.95 9.51
N PHE A 584 -8.56 17.26 8.27
CA PHE A 584 -8.28 18.57 7.68
C PHE A 584 -9.40 19.54 8.02
N VAL A 585 -9.06 20.71 8.58
CA VAL A 585 -9.99 21.79 8.93
C VAL A 585 -9.59 23.11 8.27
N GLN A 586 -10.54 24.03 8.16
CA GLN A 586 -10.26 25.40 7.70
C GLN A 586 -9.32 26.12 8.70
N PRO A 587 -8.25 26.80 8.24
CA PRO A 587 -7.14 27.23 9.11
C PRO A 587 -7.46 28.40 10.03
N HIS A 588 -8.59 29.09 9.84
CA HIS A 588 -9.04 30.15 10.76
C HIS A 588 -9.64 29.60 12.06
N LEU A 589 -9.93 28.29 12.11
CA LEU A 589 -10.33 27.62 13.34
C LEU A 589 -9.12 27.52 14.26
N LYS A 590 -9.06 28.42 15.23
CA LYS A 590 -8.07 28.38 16.30
C LYS A 590 -8.51 27.39 17.36
N ALA A 591 -7.57 26.63 17.90
CA ALA A 591 -7.70 26.09 19.24
C ALA A 591 -7.75 27.28 20.23
N ASN A 592 -8.96 27.66 20.70
CA ASN A 592 -9.30 28.34 22.00
C ASN A 592 -10.45 29.36 21.89
N ASP A 593 -11.52 29.17 22.68
CA ASP A 593 -12.27 30.17 23.48
C ASP A 593 -13.57 29.53 24.05
N VAL A 594 -13.54 28.96 25.27
CA VAL A 594 -14.75 28.65 26.08
C VAL A 594 -14.50 28.97 27.57
N ASP A 595 -15.50 29.60 28.17
CA ASP A 595 -15.61 30.26 29.48
C ASP A 595 -14.87 29.62 30.69
N SER A 596 -14.04 30.45 31.34
CA SER A 596 -13.20 30.17 32.53
C SER A 596 -13.94 29.94 33.86
N SER A 597 -15.27 29.78 33.85
CA SER A 597 -16.08 29.73 35.08
C SER A 597 -16.23 28.32 35.69
N ARG A 598 -15.82 27.24 35.01
CA ARG A 598 -15.93 25.86 35.53
C ARG A 598 -14.56 25.26 35.84
N LYS A 599 -14.16 25.36 37.11
CA LYS A 599 -12.97 24.71 37.68
C LYS A 599 -13.13 23.18 37.65
N CYS A 600 -12.37 22.49 36.80
CA CYS A 600 -12.02 21.08 37.00
C CYS A 600 -10.54 21.01 37.37
N CYS A 601 -10.26 20.46 38.55
CA CYS A 601 -8.95 20.47 39.18
C CYS A 601 -7.94 19.58 38.45
N PHE A 602 -6.93 20.15 37.79
CA PHE A 602 -5.55 19.63 37.75
C PHE A 602 -4.59 20.78 37.36
N SER A 603 -3.81 21.27 38.33
CA SER A 603 -2.59 22.06 38.14
C SER A 603 -1.46 21.14 37.65
N SER A 604 -0.52 21.48 36.76
CA SER A 604 -0.07 22.72 36.11
C SER A 604 0.86 22.27 34.96
N GLN A 605 0.78 22.67 33.69
CA GLN A 605 0.42 23.95 33.10
C GLN A 605 -0.41 23.75 31.81
N ASN A 606 -1.52 24.49 31.78
CA ASN A 606 -2.65 24.55 30.85
C ASN A 606 -2.38 24.69 29.34
N ARG A 607 -3.29 24.11 28.54
CA ARG A 607 -4.29 24.82 27.68
C ARG A 607 -5.46 23.85 27.38
N LEU A 608 -6.71 24.28 27.63
CA LEU A 608 -7.97 23.53 27.43
C LEU A 608 -8.75 24.17 26.26
N PHE A 609 -9.47 23.35 25.47
CA PHE A 609 -9.82 23.57 24.05
C PHE A 609 -11.33 23.73 23.77
N SER A 610 -11.70 24.19 22.57
CA SER A 610 -13.08 24.44 22.08
C SER A 610 -13.84 23.15 21.70
N GLU A 611 -15.18 23.17 21.84
CA GLU A 611 -16.09 22.07 21.45
C GLU A 611 -16.32 22.04 19.92
N PHE A 612 -16.05 20.91 19.26
CA PHE A 612 -16.40 20.66 17.85
C PHE A 612 -17.43 19.53 17.76
N ALA A 613 -18.29 19.52 16.74
CA ALA A 613 -19.19 18.40 16.49
C ALA A 613 -18.74 17.62 15.26
N VAL A 614 -18.53 16.31 15.39
CA VAL A 614 -18.34 15.45 14.20
C VAL A 614 -19.60 14.67 13.95
N ASN A 615 -20.02 14.71 12.69
CA ASN A 615 -21.15 13.95 12.19
C ASN A 615 -20.66 12.53 11.85
N ILE A 616 -20.99 11.58 12.72
CA ILE A 616 -20.71 10.16 12.54
C ILE A 616 -22.05 9.47 12.31
N VAL A 617 -22.28 9.03 11.06
CA VAL A 617 -23.49 8.28 10.66
C VAL A 617 -24.79 9.02 11.10
N GLY A 618 -24.84 10.35 10.91
CA GLY A 618 -26.01 11.17 11.25
C GLY A 618 -26.18 11.50 12.74
N LYS A 619 -25.23 11.13 13.61
CA LYS A 619 -25.18 11.53 15.02
C LYS A 619 -24.05 12.54 15.24
N TYR A 620 -24.32 13.61 15.99
CA TYR A 620 -23.32 14.61 16.40
C TYR A 620 -22.66 14.17 17.71
N LEU A 621 -21.33 14.07 17.73
CA LEU A 621 -20.52 13.84 18.94
C LEU A 621 -19.61 15.06 19.19
N PHE A 622 -19.53 15.51 20.45
CA PHE A 622 -18.76 16.67 20.88
C PHE A 622 -17.26 16.34 21.05
N GLN A 623 -16.37 17.31 20.82
CA GLN A 623 -14.93 17.05 20.64
C GLN A 623 -14.00 18.15 21.15
N ASN A 624 -12.72 17.79 21.32
CA ASN A 624 -11.62 18.70 21.59
C ASN A 624 -10.57 18.65 20.45
N VAL A 625 -10.01 19.81 20.05
CA VAL A 625 -8.86 19.93 19.11
C VAL A 625 -7.54 19.98 19.90
N HIS A 626 -6.52 19.26 19.45
CA HIS A 626 -5.16 19.44 19.93
C HIS A 626 -4.26 20.09 18.87
N ASP A 627 -3.57 21.18 19.22
CA ASP A 627 -2.51 21.75 18.37
C ASP A 627 -1.31 20.79 18.34
N LEU A 628 -0.98 20.28 17.15
CA LEU A 628 0.29 19.60 16.89
C LEU A 628 1.42 20.63 16.85
N LEU A 629 1.97 20.96 18.03
CA LEU A 629 3.33 21.49 18.13
C LEU A 629 4.26 20.31 18.37
N VAL A 630 4.80 19.73 17.29
CA VAL A 630 5.93 18.80 17.41
C VAL A 630 7.16 19.64 17.71
N ASN A 631 7.39 19.91 18.99
CA ASN A 631 8.71 20.29 19.49
C ASN A 631 9.11 19.22 20.51
N VAL A 632 9.46 18.03 20.00
CA VAL A 632 9.95 16.93 20.83
C VAL A 632 11.41 17.21 21.17
N GLN A 633 11.66 18.04 22.18
CA GLN A 633 12.89 17.94 22.95
C GLN A 633 12.75 16.75 23.91
N PHE A 634 13.54 15.72 23.70
CA PHE A 634 13.64 14.59 24.63
C PHE A 634 14.03 15.10 26.03
N LYS A 635 13.10 15.03 26.99
CA LYS A 635 13.45 14.96 28.41
C LYS A 635 13.39 13.50 28.84
N MET A 636 14.58 12.92 28.95
CA MET A 636 14.83 11.60 29.51
C MET A 636 14.31 11.58 30.96
N VAL A 637 13.18 10.92 31.21
CA VAL A 637 12.67 10.66 32.57
C VAL A 637 13.32 9.37 33.05
N ILE A 638 14.38 9.49 33.84
CA ILE A 638 14.97 8.38 34.58
C ILE A 638 14.01 8.03 35.73
N TYR A 639 13.35 6.87 35.67
CA TYR A 639 12.75 6.28 36.87
C TYR A 639 13.85 5.62 37.70
N ALA A 640 14.44 6.39 38.62
CA ALA A 640 15.26 5.83 39.69
C ALA A 640 14.34 5.47 40.87
N ARG A 641 14.03 4.18 41.03
CA ARG A 641 13.48 3.67 42.30
C ARG A 641 14.64 3.52 43.29
N GLY A 642 14.70 4.47 44.22
CA GLY A 642 15.24 4.33 45.58
C GLY A 642 16.72 3.94 45.70
N MET A 643 17.56 4.93 46.03
CA MET A 643 18.69 4.78 46.95
C MET A 643 19.09 6.17 47.46
N TYR A 644 19.45 6.24 48.74
CA TYR A 644 19.65 7.45 49.52
C TYR A 644 20.83 8.31 49.01
N PHE A 645 20.68 9.62 49.20
CA PHE A 645 21.64 10.67 48.92
C PHE A 645 22.68 10.70 50.06
N GLU A 646 23.86 10.10 49.84
CA GLU A 646 25.15 10.37 50.51
C GLU A 646 26.10 9.20 50.17
N ASP A 647 26.91 9.35 49.11
CA ASP A 647 28.17 8.58 48.88
C ASP A 647 28.94 9.00 47.60
N PHE A 648 28.55 10.07 46.91
CA PHE A 648 29.19 10.49 45.64
C PHE A 648 30.45 11.37 45.79
N MET A 649 31.10 11.39 46.97
CA MET A 649 32.26 12.25 47.26
C MET A 649 33.54 11.49 47.63
N ALA A 650 33.64 10.18 47.38
CA ALA A 650 34.87 9.45 47.65
C ALA A 650 35.08 8.23 46.71
N ASN A 651 35.59 8.46 45.50
CA ASN A 651 36.36 7.41 44.82
C ASN A 651 37.50 7.98 43.92
N PRO A 652 38.79 7.68 44.19
CA PRO A 652 39.95 8.25 43.50
C PRO A 652 40.43 7.57 42.19
N GLU A 653 39.66 6.69 41.54
CA GLU A 653 40.16 5.92 40.37
C GLU A 653 39.97 6.57 38.98
N SER A 654 39.90 7.91 38.88
CA SER A 654 39.82 8.63 37.61
C SER A 654 41.11 9.33 37.16
N LYS A 655 42.27 8.79 37.54
CA LYS A 655 43.58 9.22 37.02
C LYS A 655 44.36 8.03 36.47
N ASN A 656 44.59 8.06 35.14
CA ASN A 656 45.45 7.23 34.27
C ASN A 656 44.61 6.63 33.13
N LEU A 657 44.88 6.80 31.83
CA LEU A 657 46.08 7.22 31.11
C LEU A 657 45.66 7.63 29.69
N TRP A 658 46.05 8.83 29.29
CA TRP A 658 46.40 9.13 27.90
C TRP A 658 47.70 8.38 27.59
N GLY A 659 47.69 7.48 26.61
CA GLY A 659 48.90 6.79 26.18
C GLY A 659 48.67 5.79 25.05
N LEU A 660 49.29 6.08 23.90
CA LEU A 660 49.73 5.18 22.84
C LEU A 660 48.76 4.82 21.70
N VAL A 661 48.75 5.73 20.73
CA VAL A 661 48.91 5.40 19.31
C VAL A 661 50.25 4.67 19.15
N SER A 662 50.23 3.35 18.87
CA SER A 662 51.18 2.63 18.01
C SER A 662 51.22 1.13 18.34
N SER A 663 50.42 0.34 17.63
CA SER A 663 50.84 -1.01 17.23
C SER A 663 49.93 -1.47 16.10
N GLY A 664 50.44 -1.41 14.87
CA GLY A 664 49.78 -2.00 13.71
C GLY A 664 49.65 -3.50 13.91
N GLN A 665 48.41 -3.96 13.98
CA GLN A 665 48.05 -5.35 13.74
C GLN A 665 47.00 -5.38 12.64
N GLN A 666 47.25 -6.23 11.64
CA GLN A 666 46.39 -6.41 10.49
C GLN A 666 45.00 -6.94 10.90
N PRO A 667 43.91 -6.51 10.25
CA PRO A 667 42.61 -7.13 10.48
C PRO A 667 42.59 -8.50 9.80
N GLY A 668 42.51 -9.55 10.63
CA GLY A 668 42.09 -10.86 10.19
C GLY A 668 40.66 -10.81 9.61
N SER A 669 40.48 -11.45 8.46
CA SER A 669 39.19 -11.87 7.89
C SER A 669 38.28 -12.49 8.98
N SER A 670 36.96 -12.32 9.05
CA SER A 670 35.95 -11.84 8.11
C SER A 670 34.63 -11.63 8.89
N SER A 671 34.06 -10.45 8.85
CA SER A 671 32.69 -10.18 9.30
C SER A 671 32.03 -9.27 8.27
N GLY A 672 31.05 -9.79 7.54
CA GLY A 672 30.25 -9.02 6.56
C GLY A 672 30.61 -9.20 5.08
N ALA A 673 31.57 -10.06 4.73
CA ALA A 673 31.84 -10.38 3.33
C ALA A 673 30.69 -11.20 2.70
N CYS A 674 30.28 -10.83 1.49
CA CYS A 674 29.43 -11.62 0.61
C CYS A 674 30.06 -13.01 0.44
N LYS A 675 29.31 -14.07 0.73
CA LYS A 675 29.82 -15.46 0.64
C LYS A 675 30.20 -15.87 -0.78
N LYS A 676 29.72 -15.15 -1.80
CA LYS A 676 29.85 -15.51 -3.22
C LYS A 676 31.02 -14.81 -3.92
N CYS A 677 31.29 -13.54 -3.62
CA CYS A 677 32.41 -12.80 -4.23
C CYS A 677 33.48 -12.36 -3.23
N GLY A 678 33.31 -12.66 -1.93
CA GLY A 678 34.24 -12.25 -0.87
C GLY A 678 34.22 -10.75 -0.55
N TYR A 679 33.40 -9.96 -1.25
CA TYR A 679 33.35 -8.51 -1.09
C TYR A 679 32.58 -8.09 0.17
N VAL A 680 33.17 -7.19 0.96
CA VAL A 680 32.55 -6.63 2.17
C VAL A 680 31.66 -5.45 1.77
N GLY A 681 30.38 -5.47 2.14
CA GLY A 681 29.45 -4.35 1.91
C GLY A 681 28.11 -4.70 1.25
N HIS A 682 27.94 -5.92 0.71
CA HIS A 682 26.65 -6.36 0.15
C HIS A 682 26.30 -7.81 0.52
N LEU A 683 25.01 -8.12 0.53
CA LEU A 683 24.45 -9.44 0.82
C LEU A 683 24.64 -10.39 -0.36
N THR A 684 24.77 -11.70 -0.12
CA THR A 684 25.07 -12.69 -1.17
C THR A 684 24.11 -12.66 -2.37
N PHE A 685 22.83 -12.32 -2.17
CA PHE A 685 21.86 -12.21 -3.27
C PHE A 685 21.96 -10.89 -4.06
N GLN A 686 22.60 -9.86 -3.52
CA GLN A 686 22.95 -8.63 -4.25
C GLN A 686 24.15 -8.86 -5.19
N CYS A 687 24.87 -9.98 -5.04
CA CYS A 687 26.05 -10.32 -5.84
C CYS A 687 25.69 -10.83 -7.25
N ARG A 688 25.80 -9.96 -8.26
CA ARG A 688 25.55 -10.27 -9.68
C ARG A 688 26.78 -10.71 -10.50
N ASN A 689 27.83 -11.29 -9.91
CA ASN A 689 28.97 -11.90 -10.66
C ASN A 689 28.59 -13.18 -11.46
N PHE A 690 27.38 -13.25 -11.99
CA PHE A 690 26.95 -14.25 -12.97
C PHE A 690 26.48 -13.48 -14.19
N ILE A 691 27.35 -13.51 -15.21
CA ILE A 691 27.22 -13.10 -16.62
C ILE A 691 28.40 -12.20 -16.98
N LYS A 692 29.54 -12.84 -17.28
CA LYS A 692 30.49 -12.28 -18.24
C LYS A 692 29.87 -12.60 -19.60
N LEU A 693 29.25 -11.62 -20.26
CA LEU A 693 28.81 -11.78 -21.65
C LEU A 693 30.07 -11.97 -22.51
N GLU A 694 30.43 -13.21 -22.81
CA GLU A 694 31.29 -13.49 -23.96
C GLU A 694 30.44 -13.38 -25.22
N PRO A 695 30.75 -12.49 -26.19
CA PRO A 695 29.81 -12.11 -27.25
C PRO A 695 29.47 -13.18 -28.30
N ARG A 696 29.88 -14.46 -28.13
CA ARG A 696 29.88 -15.43 -29.25
C ARG A 696 29.50 -16.89 -28.95
N GLN A 697 28.89 -17.22 -27.81
CA GLN A 697 28.36 -18.58 -27.62
C GLN A 697 26.93 -18.58 -27.05
N ASN A 698 26.10 -19.49 -27.58
CA ASN A 698 24.70 -19.64 -27.21
C ASN A 698 24.55 -19.97 -25.71
N VAL A 699 23.55 -19.36 -25.08
CA VAL A 699 23.16 -19.60 -23.70
C VAL A 699 22.67 -21.03 -23.54
N LEU A 700 23.48 -21.88 -22.93
CA LEU A 700 23.06 -23.17 -22.39
C LEU A 700 22.86 -22.98 -20.88
N LEU A 701 21.60 -23.04 -20.44
CA LEU A 701 21.25 -23.07 -19.03
C LEU A 701 21.67 -24.41 -18.45
N ASP A 702 22.83 -24.44 -17.78
CA ASP A 702 23.23 -25.57 -16.95
C ASP A 702 22.52 -25.44 -15.59
N VAL A 703 21.51 -26.28 -15.37
CA VAL A 703 20.77 -26.40 -14.11
C VAL A 703 21.34 -27.56 -13.32
N SER A 704 22.60 -27.44 -12.90
CA SER A 704 23.19 -28.36 -11.92
C SER A 704 24.11 -27.59 -10.97
N SER A 705 23.63 -27.33 -9.75
CA SER A 705 24.43 -27.27 -8.51
C SER A 705 23.68 -26.66 -7.33
N THR A 706 22.85 -27.46 -6.66
CA THR A 706 22.69 -27.42 -5.20
C THR A 706 22.45 -28.84 -4.69
N SER A 707 23.51 -29.63 -4.54
CA SER A 707 23.52 -30.73 -3.56
C SER A 707 24.96 -31.08 -3.22
N SER A 708 25.38 -30.74 -2.01
CA SER A 708 26.52 -31.36 -1.36
C SER A 708 26.07 -32.72 -0.84
N GLU A 709 26.53 -33.81 -1.44
CA GLU A 709 26.82 -35.06 -0.73
C GLU A 709 27.60 -36.00 -1.65
N SER A 710 28.74 -36.44 -1.14
CA SER A 710 29.68 -37.38 -1.73
C SER A 710 29.23 -38.82 -1.43
N SER A 711 29.02 -39.62 -2.46
CA SER A 711 29.32 -41.05 -2.43
C SER A 711 29.33 -41.58 -3.85
N ASP A 712 30.49 -42.10 -4.27
CA ASP A 712 30.73 -42.85 -5.49
C ASP A 712 29.84 -44.10 -5.52
N ASP A 713 29.10 -44.30 -6.61
CA ASP A 713 28.97 -45.59 -7.30
C ASP A 713 28.10 -45.42 -8.57
N GLU A 714 28.73 -45.64 -9.73
CA GLU A 714 28.11 -45.65 -11.05
C GLU A 714 27.45 -47.01 -11.33
N THR A 715 26.15 -47.06 -11.64
CA THR A 715 25.60 -47.88 -12.76
C THR A 715 24.16 -47.43 -13.12
N PRO A 716 23.76 -47.34 -14.40
CA PRO A 716 22.54 -46.64 -14.82
C PRO A 716 21.34 -47.58 -15.03
N LEU A 717 20.12 -47.14 -14.68
CA LEU A 717 18.88 -47.85 -15.02
C LEU A 717 17.85 -46.94 -15.72
N LYS A 718 17.15 -47.59 -16.66
CA LYS A 718 16.46 -47.04 -17.83
C LYS A 718 15.07 -46.45 -17.53
N VAL A 719 14.69 -45.55 -18.42
CA VAL A 719 13.35 -45.00 -18.66
C VAL A 719 12.28 -46.09 -18.81
N GLY A 720 11.13 -45.91 -18.13
CA GLY A 720 9.91 -46.69 -18.32
C GLY A 720 8.67 -45.95 -17.80
N THR A 721 7.77 -45.61 -18.73
CA THR A 721 6.39 -45.11 -18.58
C THR A 721 5.51 -45.89 -17.59
N PHE A 722 4.65 -45.21 -16.81
CA PHE A 722 3.32 -45.72 -16.42
C PHE A 722 2.33 -44.59 -16.04
N PHE A 723 1.12 -44.67 -16.62
CA PHE A 723 -0.10 -43.91 -16.30
C PHE A 723 -0.74 -44.40 -14.99
N GLY A 724 -1.44 -43.54 -14.25
CA GLY A 724 -2.29 -43.96 -13.12
C GLY A 724 -3.05 -42.83 -12.45
N CYS A 725 -4.32 -42.67 -12.84
CA CYS A 725 -5.33 -41.80 -12.25
C CYS A 725 -5.83 -42.38 -10.91
N PHE A 726 -5.99 -41.58 -9.86
CA PHE A 726 -6.73 -41.98 -8.64
C PHE A 726 -7.82 -40.97 -8.30
N ARG A 727 -9.05 -41.47 -8.38
CA ARG A 727 -10.31 -40.96 -7.87
C ARG A 727 -10.60 -41.78 -6.61
N LEU A 728 -10.95 -41.17 -5.48
CA LEU A 728 -11.46 -41.90 -4.31
C LEU A 728 -12.70 -41.21 -3.77
N ASP A 729 -13.75 -42.03 -3.70
CA ASP A 729 -15.12 -41.74 -3.32
C ASP A 729 -15.29 -41.56 -1.80
N MET A 730 -16.32 -40.78 -1.45
CA MET A 730 -16.89 -40.61 -0.11
C MET A 730 -17.87 -41.75 0.22
N PRO A 731 -18.05 -42.12 1.51
CA PRO A 731 -19.26 -42.77 1.98
C PRO A 731 -20.17 -41.80 2.75
N GLN A 732 -21.48 -41.88 2.45
CA GLN A 732 -22.59 -41.30 3.22
C GLN A 732 -23.11 -42.29 4.28
N ASP A 733 -24.00 -41.76 5.14
CA ASP A 733 -24.87 -42.36 6.17
C ASP A 733 -24.30 -42.45 7.60
N GLU A 734 -25.01 -42.10 8.69
CA GLU A 734 -26.41 -41.70 8.90
C GLU A 734 -26.57 -41.15 10.35
N ASN A 735 -27.60 -40.32 10.57
CA ASN A 735 -28.35 -40.12 11.82
C ASN A 735 -27.68 -39.56 13.10
N ARG A 736 -28.00 -38.30 13.44
CA ARG A 736 -28.57 -37.90 14.75
C ARG A 736 -29.26 -36.53 14.70
N ARG A 737 -30.38 -36.47 15.41
CA ARG A 737 -31.39 -35.40 15.54
C ARG A 737 -30.86 -34.04 15.94
#